data_AF-A0A1L9PXX2-F1
#
_entry.id   AF-A0A1L9PXX2-F1
#
_cell.length_a   1.000
_cell.length_b   1.000
_cell.length_c   1.000
_cell.angle_alpha   90.00
_cell.angle_beta   90.00
_cell.angle_gamma   90.00
#
_symmetry.space_group_name_H-M   'P 1'
#
loop_
_entity.id
_entity.type
_entity.pdbx_description
1 polymer ?
#
loop_
_entity_poly.entity_id
_entity_poly.type
_entity_poly.pdbx_seq_one_letter_code
_entity_poly.pdbx_strand_id
1 'polypeptide(L)'
;MSEPMRPRGRPAHTPGTTVLTYTPDGRYIVTGGSNSAIRIYTVGQDGEPKTVEEGADGHLGIGSTNEYFFMGAEDGTVWQYEVRSGRMEKLLVRCALPVRDIAVTKDKEWVAVASDELTIKLVNIEDMTKIKYLREQAKGTKHITFDPNGRFVAVSCTDGIVYLYSMDTEEPELVRKLDGVIRRLEPEDEATSRVVWHPDGTAFAVAETTRDIAVFSVGEWKKKMAFSGGHNGDITAMSWSPNGALLVTAAKDGQVLLWESKTQKILHRYDFPNVINVDWHPAKNALSLTTSDGELFIYDGFVPKDHQVMLQKPLQAAPIFPGALTEISDNATRPLANRPKEVQPRGRMGSIDSLDDILGYDQDMEDFVEDDDGAGYAEGINGHGKRTNEHLDDINGHMDKRMLTSFARPAIHAPLQPGSTPWRGNRRYLCLNLTGAVWTVDQETHNTVTVEFYDRELHRDFHFTDPYLYDRACLNEHGALFSNNPKDGSPATIFYRPHETWTTRADWRTQLPQGELIRALALSESYIVAVTTKDYIRVYTLYGTPFKVYRQKSSAVTCAAWRDYIMTIGNGPLGSDGKMATLRYTVENVKRDEICQNEDVVAMPDGSELKSVFFTDTGDPCIYDSEGVLLILQHWRTPGQARWVPLLDTRQLERLASGRKEETYWPVAVAQDKFHCIILKGGDRYPYFPRPMLSEFEFRIPISDKPSKAQEDGEENAVRNDSMRLEESFVRGNLLLSLFQDLVSSTHATSTQRTELSRKELELDKVLLQLLAIECREGEERGMKALELVHMMKDRNGKMVEAAVKVAQRYNRRVLEDKIRGLAERRYTGDDDDDELAL
;
A
#
# COMPACT_ATOMS: atom_id res chain seq x y z
N MET A 1 -41.70 13.18 -38.78
CA MET A 1 -41.06 12.68 -37.55
C MET A 1 -41.36 11.20 -37.47
N SER A 2 -40.44 10.34 -37.90
CA SER A 2 -40.60 8.89 -37.81
C SER A 2 -40.26 8.47 -36.39
N GLU A 3 -41.20 7.81 -35.70
CA GLU A 3 -40.94 7.13 -34.42
C GLU A 3 -39.68 6.24 -34.55
N PRO A 4 -38.80 6.17 -33.54
CA PRO A 4 -37.69 5.22 -33.55
C PRO A 4 -38.28 3.81 -33.61
N MET A 5 -38.04 3.13 -34.73
CA MET A 5 -38.56 1.79 -35.00
C MET A 5 -38.07 0.83 -33.92
N ARG A 6 -39.00 0.31 -33.09
CA ARG A 6 -38.68 -0.69 -32.07
C ARG A 6 -38.01 -1.88 -32.75
N PRO A 7 -36.81 -2.30 -32.34
CA PRO A 7 -36.14 -3.44 -32.96
C PRO A 7 -37.01 -4.69 -32.81
N ARG A 8 -37.06 -5.50 -33.86
CA ARG A 8 -37.81 -6.77 -33.85
C ARG A 8 -37.01 -7.81 -33.06
N GLY A 9 -37.67 -8.47 -32.10
CA GLY A 9 -37.11 -9.60 -31.39
C GLY A 9 -36.83 -10.76 -32.35
N ARG A 10 -35.62 -11.31 -32.29
CA ARG A 10 -35.24 -12.53 -33.00
C ARG A 10 -35.36 -13.70 -32.02
N PRO A 11 -36.19 -14.72 -32.29
CA PRO A 11 -36.29 -15.88 -31.42
C PRO A 11 -34.97 -16.65 -31.45
N ALA A 12 -34.20 -16.54 -30.37
CA ALA A 12 -32.85 -17.07 -30.29
C ALA A 12 -32.80 -18.34 -29.45
N HIS A 13 -33.57 -18.51 -28.39
CA HIS A 13 -33.54 -19.72 -27.56
C HIS A 13 -34.94 -20.06 -27.04
N THR A 14 -35.09 -21.18 -26.35
CA THR A 14 -36.30 -21.47 -25.58
C THR A 14 -36.40 -20.53 -24.38
N PRO A 15 -37.60 -20.31 -23.81
CA PRO A 15 -37.75 -19.52 -22.59
C PRO A 15 -36.87 -20.06 -21.47
N GLY A 16 -36.19 -19.16 -20.76
CA GLY A 16 -35.23 -19.46 -19.70
C GLY A 16 -34.06 -18.47 -19.65
N THR A 17 -32.99 -18.88 -18.98
CA THR A 17 -31.77 -18.07 -18.89
C THR A 17 -31.11 -17.96 -20.25
N THR A 18 -30.75 -16.74 -20.65
CA THR A 18 -30.04 -16.44 -21.88
C THR A 18 -28.80 -15.62 -21.60
N VAL A 19 -27.71 -15.98 -22.25
CA VAL A 19 -26.44 -15.26 -22.19
C VAL A 19 -26.04 -14.78 -23.57
N LEU A 20 -25.39 -13.63 -23.61
CA LEU A 20 -24.94 -13.00 -24.84
C LEU A 20 -23.56 -12.37 -24.64
N THR A 21 -22.74 -12.37 -25.67
CA THR A 21 -21.49 -11.59 -25.71
C THR A 21 -21.16 -11.17 -27.13
N TYR A 22 -20.60 -9.98 -27.27
CA TYR A 22 -19.92 -9.58 -28.50
C TYR A 22 -18.50 -10.16 -28.55
N THR A 23 -18.04 -10.50 -29.75
CA THR A 23 -16.60 -10.63 -29.98
C THR A 23 -15.92 -9.27 -29.75
N PRO A 24 -14.67 -9.21 -29.24
CA PRO A 24 -13.99 -7.94 -28.99
C PRO A 24 -13.82 -7.05 -30.24
N ASP A 25 -13.85 -7.63 -31.45
CA ASP A 25 -13.86 -6.90 -32.72
C ASP A 25 -15.25 -6.38 -33.16
N GLY A 26 -16.31 -6.77 -32.44
CA GLY A 26 -17.70 -6.40 -32.70
C GLY A 26 -18.30 -6.98 -33.98
N ARG A 27 -17.67 -8.00 -34.58
CA ARG A 27 -18.17 -8.59 -35.83
C ARG A 27 -19.25 -9.65 -35.61
N TYR A 28 -19.19 -10.36 -34.49
CA TYR A 28 -20.11 -11.44 -34.18
C TYR A 28 -20.75 -11.24 -32.81
N ILE A 29 -21.99 -11.70 -32.68
CA ILE A 29 -22.70 -11.86 -31.41
C ILE A 29 -22.90 -13.35 -31.21
N VAL A 30 -22.47 -13.87 -30.07
CA VAL A 30 -22.71 -15.26 -29.69
C VAL A 30 -23.76 -15.29 -28.58
N THR A 31 -24.78 -16.13 -28.74
CA THR A 31 -25.82 -16.34 -27.74
C THR A 31 -25.92 -17.81 -27.34
N GLY A 32 -26.14 -18.04 -26.05
CA GLY A 32 -26.47 -19.33 -25.46
C GLY A 32 -27.71 -19.20 -24.58
N GLY A 33 -28.37 -20.31 -24.32
CA GLY A 33 -29.48 -20.32 -23.38
C GLY A 33 -29.75 -21.72 -22.82
N SER A 34 -30.94 -21.93 -22.28
CA SER A 34 -31.32 -23.20 -21.65
C SER A 34 -31.42 -24.40 -22.62
N ASN A 35 -31.37 -24.17 -23.93
CA ASN A 35 -31.29 -25.23 -24.93
C ASN A 35 -29.83 -25.54 -25.34
N SER A 36 -29.59 -26.68 -25.99
CA SER A 36 -28.27 -27.10 -26.50
C SER A 36 -27.73 -26.27 -27.68
N ALA A 37 -28.53 -25.35 -28.20
CA ALA A 37 -28.19 -24.63 -29.42
C ALA A 37 -27.44 -23.34 -29.10
N ILE A 38 -26.23 -23.20 -29.62
CA ILE A 38 -25.46 -21.95 -29.62
C ILE A 38 -25.74 -21.23 -30.94
N ARG A 39 -26.03 -19.92 -30.90
CA ARG A 39 -26.29 -19.12 -32.11
C ARG A 39 -25.27 -18.02 -32.27
N ILE A 40 -24.70 -17.93 -33.48
CA ILE A 40 -23.71 -16.92 -33.85
C ILE A 40 -24.33 -16.02 -34.93
N TYR A 41 -24.49 -14.74 -34.61
CA TYR A 41 -25.01 -13.72 -35.50
C TYR A 41 -23.87 -12.86 -36.03
N THR A 42 -23.89 -12.53 -37.33
CA THR A 42 -22.94 -11.58 -37.92
C THR A 42 -23.53 -10.18 -37.86
N VAL A 43 -22.81 -9.24 -37.24
CA VAL A 43 -23.27 -7.87 -37.03
C VAL A 43 -23.36 -7.12 -38.37
N GLY A 44 -24.52 -6.57 -38.69
CA GLY A 44 -24.79 -5.86 -39.95
C GLY A 44 -25.28 -6.75 -41.09
N GLN A 45 -25.48 -8.05 -40.86
CA GLN A 45 -26.22 -8.93 -41.76
C GLN A 45 -27.54 -9.35 -41.11
N ASP A 46 -28.63 -9.29 -41.87
CA ASP A 46 -29.96 -9.74 -41.43
C ASP A 46 -30.23 -11.21 -41.81
N GLY A 47 -29.17 -11.98 -42.02
CA GLY A 47 -29.24 -13.41 -42.36
C GLY A 47 -29.54 -14.29 -41.15
N GLU A 48 -29.88 -15.56 -41.41
CA GLU A 48 -30.07 -16.56 -40.36
C GLU A 48 -28.79 -16.74 -39.54
N PRO A 49 -28.90 -16.90 -38.20
CA PRO A 49 -27.75 -17.20 -37.37
C PRO A 49 -27.16 -18.55 -37.75
N LYS A 50 -25.84 -18.66 -37.55
CA LYS A 50 -25.19 -19.96 -37.58
C LYS A 50 -25.50 -20.68 -36.26
N THR A 51 -26.15 -21.84 -36.36
CA THR A 51 -26.48 -22.68 -35.20
C THR A 51 -25.43 -23.77 -35.04
N VAL A 52 -24.90 -23.92 -33.83
CA VAL A 52 -24.05 -25.03 -33.41
C VAL A 52 -24.84 -25.86 -32.41
N GLU A 53 -25.11 -27.13 -32.75
CA GLU A 53 -25.87 -28.07 -31.92
C GLU A 53 -24.96 -29.11 -31.23
N GLU A 54 -23.64 -29.00 -31.43
CA GLU A 54 -22.64 -29.88 -30.81
C GLU A 54 -22.23 -29.31 -29.44
N GLY A 55 -22.84 -29.79 -28.36
CA GLY A 55 -22.56 -29.30 -27.00
C GLY A 55 -23.44 -29.96 -25.91
N ALA A 56 -23.17 -29.61 -24.66
CA ALA A 56 -23.99 -29.98 -23.51
C ALA A 56 -25.22 -29.06 -23.38
N ASP A 57 -26.28 -29.56 -22.73
CA ASP A 57 -27.51 -28.78 -22.49
C ASP A 57 -27.27 -27.66 -21.46
N GLY A 58 -28.00 -26.56 -21.60
CA GLY A 58 -28.06 -25.48 -20.60
C GLY A 58 -26.80 -24.61 -20.54
N HIS A 59 -26.67 -23.65 -21.45
CA HIS A 59 -25.56 -22.71 -21.46
C HIS A 59 -25.81 -21.51 -20.55
N LEU A 60 -25.03 -21.40 -19.48
CA LEU A 60 -25.21 -20.40 -18.43
C LEU A 60 -24.09 -19.36 -18.37
N GLY A 61 -22.90 -19.69 -18.92
CA GLY A 61 -21.75 -18.78 -18.96
C GLY A 61 -21.15 -18.70 -20.36
N ILE A 62 -20.76 -17.49 -20.77
CA ILE A 62 -20.15 -17.24 -22.08
C ILE A 62 -19.03 -16.23 -22.00
N GLY A 63 -17.92 -16.51 -22.68
CA GLY A 63 -16.81 -15.57 -22.86
C GLY A 63 -16.24 -15.67 -24.27
N SER A 64 -15.76 -14.56 -24.83
CA SER A 64 -15.32 -14.52 -26.23
C SER A 64 -13.98 -13.84 -26.43
N THR A 65 -13.21 -14.37 -27.36
CA THR A 65 -12.06 -13.74 -28.02
C THR A 65 -12.43 -13.50 -29.49
N ASN A 66 -11.52 -12.91 -30.28
CA ASN A 66 -11.80 -12.69 -31.70
C ASN A 66 -11.85 -13.98 -32.53
N GLU A 67 -11.19 -15.05 -32.06
CA GLU A 67 -11.03 -16.31 -32.80
C GLU A 67 -11.84 -17.44 -32.17
N TYR A 68 -11.90 -17.47 -30.84
CA TYR A 68 -12.55 -18.52 -30.05
C TYR A 68 -13.58 -17.95 -29.10
N PHE A 69 -14.62 -18.73 -28.79
CA PHE A 69 -15.53 -18.47 -27.69
C PHE A 69 -15.63 -19.69 -26.78
N PHE A 70 -15.97 -19.44 -25.51
CA PHE A 70 -16.04 -20.42 -24.45
C PHE A 70 -17.46 -20.49 -23.91
N MET A 71 -17.98 -21.71 -23.81
CA MET A 71 -19.32 -21.96 -23.30
C MET A 71 -19.25 -22.82 -22.06
N GLY A 72 -19.89 -22.35 -20.99
CA GLY A 72 -20.07 -23.07 -19.74
C GLY A 72 -21.48 -23.65 -19.67
N ALA A 73 -21.57 -24.95 -19.42
CA ALA A 73 -22.83 -25.67 -19.35
C ALA A 73 -23.24 -26.01 -17.91
N GLU A 74 -24.52 -26.36 -17.74
CA GLU A 74 -25.09 -26.79 -16.46
C GLU A 74 -24.49 -28.11 -15.97
N ASP A 75 -23.98 -28.95 -16.88
CA ASP A 75 -23.28 -30.19 -16.55
C ASP A 75 -21.86 -30.01 -15.95
N GLY A 76 -21.44 -28.75 -15.78
CA GLY A 76 -20.13 -28.39 -15.24
C GLY A 76 -19.00 -28.36 -16.26
N THR A 77 -19.27 -28.59 -17.56
CA THR A 77 -18.23 -28.56 -18.60
C THR A 77 -18.05 -27.17 -19.19
N VAL A 78 -16.79 -26.85 -19.55
CA VAL A 78 -16.45 -25.65 -20.33
C VAL A 78 -15.78 -26.06 -21.62
N TRP A 79 -16.38 -25.67 -22.74
CA TRP A 79 -15.91 -26.01 -24.08
C TRP A 79 -15.43 -24.79 -24.85
N GLN A 80 -14.38 -24.97 -25.65
CA GLN A 80 -13.86 -23.98 -26.59
C GLN A 80 -14.33 -24.28 -28.01
N TYR A 81 -14.86 -23.25 -28.66
CA TYR A 81 -15.35 -23.28 -30.03
C TYR A 81 -14.68 -22.20 -30.87
N GLU A 82 -14.47 -22.49 -32.15
CA GLU A 82 -14.01 -21.48 -33.11
C GLU A 82 -15.18 -20.61 -33.60
N VAL A 83 -15.04 -19.28 -33.51
CA VAL A 83 -16.12 -18.31 -33.82
C VAL A 83 -16.58 -18.40 -35.28
N ARG A 84 -15.65 -18.54 -36.24
CA ARG A 84 -15.97 -18.53 -37.68
C ARG A 84 -16.60 -19.84 -38.14
N SER A 85 -16.00 -20.96 -37.77
CA SER A 85 -16.45 -22.28 -38.21
C SER A 85 -17.56 -22.84 -37.33
N GLY A 86 -17.75 -22.34 -36.11
CA GLY A 86 -18.68 -22.90 -35.13
C GLY A 86 -18.26 -24.31 -34.67
N ARG A 87 -17.04 -24.74 -34.98
CA ARG A 87 -16.56 -26.08 -34.68
C ARG A 87 -16.11 -26.17 -33.22
N MET A 88 -16.52 -27.23 -32.56
CA MET A 88 -16.06 -27.61 -31.23
C MET A 88 -14.60 -28.07 -31.31
N GLU A 89 -13.69 -27.42 -30.59
CA GLU A 89 -12.26 -27.74 -30.65
C GLU A 89 -11.80 -28.58 -29.47
N LYS A 90 -11.98 -28.10 -28.24
CA LYS A 90 -11.44 -28.76 -27.05
C LYS A 90 -12.25 -28.49 -25.78
N LEU A 91 -12.21 -29.46 -24.87
CA LEU A 91 -12.72 -29.34 -23.51
C LEU A 91 -11.68 -28.58 -22.68
N LEU A 92 -12.08 -27.42 -22.13
CA LEU A 92 -11.22 -26.54 -21.35
C LEU A 92 -11.07 -27.08 -19.91
N VAL A 93 -12.18 -27.24 -19.21
CA VAL A 93 -12.17 -27.74 -17.83
C VAL A 93 -13.50 -28.39 -17.48
N ARG A 94 -13.47 -29.27 -16.48
CA ARG A 94 -14.67 -29.85 -15.88
C ARG A 94 -14.77 -29.47 -14.41
N CYS A 95 -15.90 -28.90 -14.03
CA CYS A 95 -16.34 -28.68 -12.67
C CYS A 95 -17.30 -29.78 -12.24
N ALA A 96 -17.42 -29.99 -10.93
CA ALA A 96 -18.34 -30.94 -10.32
C ALA A 96 -19.76 -30.38 -10.20
N LEU A 97 -19.92 -29.06 -10.27
CA LEU A 97 -21.17 -28.33 -10.18
C LEU A 97 -21.38 -27.41 -11.39
N PRO A 98 -22.62 -26.94 -11.65
CA PRO A 98 -22.95 -26.09 -12.80
C PRO A 98 -22.06 -24.85 -12.93
N VAL A 99 -21.61 -24.57 -14.15
CA VAL A 99 -20.90 -23.32 -14.47
C VAL A 99 -21.92 -22.20 -14.60
N ARG A 100 -21.72 -21.09 -13.89
CA ARG A 100 -22.66 -19.94 -13.86
C ARG A 100 -22.20 -18.76 -14.70
N ASP A 101 -20.89 -18.55 -14.82
CA ASP A 101 -20.37 -17.46 -15.64
C ASP A 101 -18.93 -17.73 -16.08
N ILE A 102 -18.52 -17.09 -17.17
CA ILE A 102 -17.18 -17.20 -17.74
C ILE A 102 -16.68 -15.81 -18.08
N ALA A 103 -15.45 -15.50 -17.70
CA ALA A 103 -14.77 -14.28 -18.12
C ALA A 103 -13.41 -14.60 -18.72
N VAL A 104 -13.01 -13.84 -19.74
CA VAL A 104 -11.72 -13.99 -20.41
C VAL A 104 -10.85 -12.79 -20.09
N THR A 105 -9.56 -13.01 -19.84
CA THR A 105 -8.62 -11.90 -19.64
C THR A 105 -8.41 -11.11 -20.94
N LYS A 106 -8.11 -9.82 -20.81
CA LYS A 106 -7.83 -8.96 -21.97
C LYS A 106 -6.66 -9.44 -22.82
N ASP A 107 -5.65 -10.03 -22.17
CA ASP A 107 -4.47 -10.61 -22.83
C ASP A 107 -4.81 -11.91 -23.57
N LYS A 108 -6.03 -12.44 -23.40
CA LYS A 108 -6.56 -13.66 -24.03
C LYS A 108 -5.78 -14.92 -23.68
N GLU A 109 -5.07 -14.89 -22.55
CA GLU A 109 -4.29 -16.03 -22.07
C GLU A 109 -5.07 -16.89 -21.08
N TRP A 110 -6.01 -16.32 -20.33
CA TRP A 110 -6.68 -17.00 -19.22
C TRP A 110 -8.20 -16.88 -19.32
N VAL A 111 -8.89 -17.96 -18.93
CA VAL A 111 -10.34 -18.01 -18.76
C VAL A 111 -10.63 -18.29 -17.30
N ALA A 112 -11.40 -17.41 -16.67
CA ALA A 112 -11.93 -17.65 -15.34
C ALA A 112 -13.31 -18.30 -15.44
N VAL A 113 -13.47 -19.40 -14.72
CA VAL A 113 -14.68 -20.23 -14.71
C VAL A 113 -15.31 -20.14 -13.34
N ALA A 114 -16.46 -19.46 -13.27
CA ALA A 114 -17.28 -19.38 -12.07
C ALA A 114 -18.33 -20.48 -12.09
N SER A 115 -18.36 -21.29 -11.05
CA SER A 115 -19.36 -22.35 -10.85
C SER A 115 -19.96 -22.25 -9.45
N ASP A 116 -20.94 -23.11 -9.17
CA ASP A 116 -21.47 -23.26 -7.81
C ASP A 116 -20.44 -23.92 -6.84
N GLU A 117 -19.25 -24.32 -7.33
CA GLU A 117 -18.14 -24.71 -6.47
C GLU A 117 -17.65 -23.52 -5.61
N LEU A 118 -17.05 -23.84 -4.46
CA LEU A 118 -16.41 -22.84 -3.59
C LEU A 118 -15.05 -22.35 -4.14
N THR A 119 -14.65 -22.83 -5.31
CA THR A 119 -13.38 -22.48 -5.94
C THR A 119 -13.60 -22.06 -7.38
N ILE A 120 -13.03 -20.94 -7.76
CA ILE A 120 -13.02 -20.46 -9.15
C ILE A 120 -11.72 -20.93 -9.79
N LYS A 121 -11.82 -21.48 -10.99
CA LYS A 121 -10.67 -21.99 -11.74
C LYS A 121 -10.30 -20.98 -12.82
N LEU A 122 -9.05 -20.53 -12.82
CA LEU A 122 -8.46 -19.75 -13.90
C LEU A 122 -7.59 -20.68 -14.73
N VAL A 123 -8.03 -20.95 -15.95
CA VAL A 123 -7.41 -21.95 -16.85
C VAL A 123 -6.75 -21.22 -18.00
N ASN A 124 -5.49 -21.55 -18.28
CA ASN A 124 -4.80 -20.98 -19.43
C ASN A 124 -5.35 -21.56 -20.75
N ILE A 125 -5.56 -20.69 -21.74
CA ILE A 125 -6.16 -21.05 -23.03
C ILE A 125 -5.22 -21.88 -23.87
N GLU A 126 -3.91 -21.65 -23.82
CA GLU A 126 -2.94 -22.43 -24.61
C GLU A 126 -2.57 -23.73 -23.90
N ASP A 127 -2.23 -23.64 -22.61
CA ASP A 127 -1.77 -24.75 -21.78
C ASP A 127 -2.77 -25.09 -20.67
N MET A 128 -3.58 -26.10 -20.96
CA MET A 128 -4.67 -26.58 -20.10
C MET A 128 -4.22 -27.13 -18.75
N THR A 129 -2.92 -27.44 -18.60
CA THR A 129 -2.38 -27.98 -17.35
C THR A 129 -2.15 -26.89 -16.31
N LYS A 130 -2.07 -25.62 -16.73
CA LYS A 130 -1.87 -24.46 -15.86
C LYS A 130 -3.22 -23.95 -15.38
N ILE A 131 -3.52 -24.24 -14.12
CA ILE A 131 -4.75 -23.81 -13.45
C ILE A 131 -4.39 -23.05 -12.18
N LYS A 132 -4.86 -21.81 -12.07
CA LYS A 132 -4.85 -21.02 -10.82
C LYS A 132 -6.21 -21.13 -10.14
N TYR A 133 -6.26 -20.96 -8.82
CA TYR A 133 -7.48 -21.14 -8.05
C TYR A 133 -7.78 -19.91 -7.18
N LEU A 134 -9.02 -19.42 -7.19
CA LEU A 134 -9.52 -18.48 -6.19
C LEU A 134 -10.32 -19.26 -5.15
N ARG A 135 -9.87 -19.29 -3.88
CA ARG A 135 -10.38 -20.22 -2.85
C ARG A 135 -10.98 -19.56 -1.61
N GLU A 136 -11.00 -18.23 -1.54
CA GLU A 136 -11.44 -17.53 -0.32
C GLU A 136 -12.96 -17.32 -0.22
N GLN A 137 -13.71 -17.82 -1.20
CA GLN A 137 -15.17 -17.70 -1.28
C GLN A 137 -15.87 -18.65 -0.31
N ALA A 138 -16.80 -18.13 0.49
CA ALA A 138 -17.58 -18.95 1.43
C ALA A 138 -18.77 -19.67 0.77
N LYS A 139 -19.25 -19.17 -0.38
CA LYS A 139 -20.39 -19.73 -1.14
C LYS A 139 -20.15 -19.72 -2.65
N GLY A 140 -21.01 -20.44 -3.38
CA GLY A 140 -20.98 -20.54 -4.84
C GLY A 140 -21.07 -19.18 -5.53
N THR A 141 -20.39 -19.08 -6.67
CA THR A 141 -20.22 -17.83 -7.43
C THR A 141 -21.26 -17.73 -8.54
N LYS A 142 -21.89 -16.57 -8.68
CA LYS A 142 -22.83 -16.29 -9.77
C LYS A 142 -22.17 -15.64 -10.97
N HIS A 143 -21.36 -14.61 -10.74
CA HIS A 143 -20.78 -13.81 -11.82
C HIS A 143 -19.31 -13.53 -11.57
N ILE A 144 -18.55 -13.41 -12.66
CA ILE A 144 -17.13 -13.09 -12.62
C ILE A 144 -16.80 -12.08 -13.71
N THR A 145 -16.01 -11.06 -13.37
CA THR A 145 -15.59 -10.05 -14.34
C THR A 145 -14.16 -9.61 -14.08
N PHE A 146 -13.39 -9.46 -15.17
CA PHE A 146 -12.06 -8.88 -15.13
C PHE A 146 -12.12 -7.36 -15.26
N ASP A 147 -11.19 -6.66 -14.62
CA ASP A 147 -10.99 -5.25 -14.92
C ASP A 147 -10.45 -5.06 -16.36
N PRO A 148 -10.62 -3.87 -16.95
CA PRO A 148 -10.16 -3.58 -18.31
C PRO A 148 -8.64 -3.63 -18.49
N ASN A 149 -7.84 -3.69 -17.41
CA ASN A 149 -6.40 -3.79 -17.46
C ASN A 149 -5.86 -5.21 -17.17
N GLY A 150 -6.72 -6.16 -16.81
CA GLY A 150 -6.34 -7.53 -16.41
C GLY A 150 -5.74 -7.66 -15.00
N ARG A 151 -5.71 -6.59 -14.20
CA ARG A 151 -5.10 -6.53 -12.87
C ARG A 151 -5.99 -7.05 -11.76
N PHE A 152 -7.30 -6.87 -11.88
CA PHE A 152 -8.24 -7.27 -10.83
C PHE A 152 -9.36 -8.16 -11.37
N VAL A 153 -9.87 -9.02 -10.50
CA VAL A 153 -11.06 -9.85 -10.74
C VAL A 153 -12.11 -9.54 -9.70
N ALA A 154 -13.30 -9.15 -10.14
CA ALA A 154 -14.47 -9.04 -9.29
C ALA A 154 -15.31 -10.31 -9.40
N VAL A 155 -15.64 -10.86 -8.23
CA VAL A 155 -16.41 -12.08 -8.08
C VAL A 155 -17.66 -11.77 -7.27
N SER A 156 -18.84 -12.03 -7.84
CA SER A 156 -20.12 -11.85 -7.15
C SER A 156 -20.63 -13.19 -6.65
N CYS A 157 -20.72 -13.34 -5.34
CA CYS A 157 -21.17 -14.56 -4.68
C CYS A 157 -22.65 -14.49 -4.25
N THR A 158 -23.25 -15.67 -4.05
CA THR A 158 -24.65 -15.83 -3.62
C THR A 158 -24.93 -15.33 -2.20
N ASP A 159 -23.89 -15.20 -1.37
CA ASP A 159 -23.94 -14.75 0.03
C ASP A 159 -24.16 -13.23 0.19
N GLY A 160 -24.21 -12.47 -0.90
CA GLY A 160 -24.35 -11.02 -0.85
C GLY A 160 -23.01 -10.28 -0.91
N ILE A 161 -21.89 -11.00 -1.06
CA ILE A 161 -20.54 -10.43 -0.96
C ILE A 161 -19.89 -10.37 -2.34
N VAL A 162 -19.23 -9.25 -2.62
CA VAL A 162 -18.33 -9.11 -3.78
C VAL A 162 -16.89 -9.24 -3.30
N TYR A 163 -16.15 -10.17 -3.91
CA TYR A 163 -14.75 -10.43 -3.60
C TYR A 163 -13.88 -9.93 -4.74
N LEU A 164 -12.79 -9.26 -4.38
CA LEU A 164 -11.87 -8.63 -5.31
C LEU A 164 -10.50 -9.27 -5.18
N TYR A 165 -10.02 -9.88 -6.26
CA TYR A 165 -8.71 -10.52 -6.32
C TYR A 165 -7.74 -9.70 -7.16
N SER A 166 -6.49 -9.68 -6.76
CA SER A 166 -5.37 -9.17 -7.56
C SER A 166 -4.79 -10.29 -8.41
N MET A 167 -4.47 -9.96 -9.66
CA MET A 167 -3.78 -10.83 -10.63
C MET A 167 -2.31 -10.43 -10.81
N ASP A 168 -1.81 -9.45 -10.04
CA ASP A 168 -0.44 -8.95 -10.14
C ASP A 168 0.59 -10.01 -9.64
N THR A 169 0.18 -10.93 -8.78
CA THR A 169 0.97 -12.03 -8.22
C THR A 169 0.80 -13.34 -8.98
N GLU A 170 1.74 -14.28 -8.83
CA GLU A 170 1.68 -15.57 -9.52
C GLU A 170 0.45 -16.39 -9.07
N GLU A 171 0.16 -16.41 -7.76
CA GLU A 171 -1.10 -16.89 -7.20
C GLU A 171 -2.04 -15.70 -6.96
N PRO A 172 -3.30 -15.74 -7.40
CA PRO A 172 -4.22 -14.63 -7.21
C PRO A 172 -4.56 -14.44 -5.72
N GLU A 173 -4.36 -13.24 -5.21
CA GLU A 173 -4.60 -12.92 -3.80
C GLU A 173 -5.89 -12.14 -3.62
N LEU A 174 -6.60 -12.39 -2.53
CA LEU A 174 -7.78 -11.58 -2.18
C LEU A 174 -7.33 -10.22 -1.62
N VAL A 175 -7.76 -9.15 -2.28
CA VAL A 175 -7.49 -7.77 -1.86
C VAL A 175 -8.58 -7.27 -0.91
N ARG A 176 -9.86 -7.52 -1.24
CA ARG A 176 -10.98 -6.95 -0.48
C ARG A 176 -12.25 -7.81 -0.57
N LYS A 177 -13.01 -7.81 0.53
CA LYS A 177 -14.40 -8.28 0.60
C LYS A 177 -15.33 -7.08 0.79
N LEU A 178 -16.35 -6.99 -0.05
CA LEU A 178 -17.41 -5.99 0.04
C LEU A 178 -18.70 -6.69 0.44
N ASP A 179 -19.00 -6.67 1.74
CA ASP A 179 -20.18 -7.32 2.32
C ASP A 179 -21.41 -6.41 2.20
N GLY A 180 -22.58 -7.02 2.05
CA GLY A 180 -23.88 -6.36 2.00
C GLY A 180 -24.16 -5.48 0.77
N VAL A 181 -23.26 -5.48 -0.22
CA VAL A 181 -23.41 -4.62 -1.41
C VAL A 181 -24.41 -5.21 -2.40
N ILE A 182 -24.34 -6.52 -2.67
CA ILE A 182 -25.28 -7.21 -3.57
C ILE A 182 -26.34 -7.95 -2.76
N ARG A 183 -27.50 -8.18 -3.38
CA ARG A 183 -28.57 -8.97 -2.76
C ARG A 183 -28.10 -10.41 -2.56
N ARG A 184 -28.46 -10.99 -1.41
CA ARG A 184 -28.35 -12.43 -1.18
C ARG A 184 -29.32 -13.15 -2.11
N LEU A 185 -28.80 -14.13 -2.85
CA LEU A 185 -29.50 -14.80 -3.95
C LEU A 185 -29.30 -16.31 -3.82
N GLU A 186 -30.30 -17.06 -4.26
CA GLU A 186 -30.16 -18.50 -4.40
C GLU A 186 -29.48 -18.86 -5.74
N PRO A 187 -28.78 -20.02 -5.83
CA PRO A 187 -28.16 -20.49 -7.07
C PRO A 187 -29.11 -20.60 -8.26
N GLU A 188 -30.42 -20.73 -8.03
CA GLU A 188 -31.46 -20.86 -9.06
C GLU A 188 -32.12 -19.53 -9.45
N ASP A 189 -31.85 -18.44 -8.72
CA ASP A 189 -32.45 -17.15 -9.04
C ASP A 189 -32.04 -16.66 -10.44
N GLU A 190 -33.03 -16.35 -11.28
CA GLU A 190 -32.85 -15.81 -12.63
C GLU A 190 -32.37 -14.35 -12.61
N ALA A 191 -32.72 -13.62 -11.56
CA ALA A 191 -32.47 -12.19 -11.45
C ALA A 191 -31.20 -11.91 -10.66
N THR A 192 -30.11 -11.65 -11.37
CA THR A 192 -28.80 -11.49 -10.76
C THR A 192 -28.04 -10.39 -11.49
N SER A 193 -27.43 -9.48 -10.74
CA SER A 193 -26.66 -8.36 -11.31
C SER A 193 -25.17 -8.66 -11.26
N ARG A 194 -24.48 -8.42 -12.38
CA ARG A 194 -23.01 -8.54 -12.46
C ARG A 194 -22.36 -7.25 -11.96
N VAL A 195 -21.17 -7.37 -11.38
CA VAL A 195 -20.27 -6.22 -11.21
C VAL A 195 -19.80 -5.80 -12.61
N VAL A 196 -19.87 -4.51 -12.91
CA VAL A 196 -19.42 -3.97 -14.20
C VAL A 196 -18.35 -2.91 -14.02
N TRP A 197 -17.16 -3.21 -14.53
CA TRP A 197 -16.02 -2.31 -14.48
C TRP A 197 -16.21 -1.13 -15.42
N HIS A 198 -15.85 0.05 -14.94
CA HIS A 198 -15.74 1.22 -15.80
C HIS A 198 -14.57 1.02 -16.77
N PRO A 199 -14.67 1.40 -18.06
CA PRO A 199 -13.64 1.09 -19.08
C PRO A 199 -12.24 1.65 -18.79
N ASP A 200 -12.14 2.67 -17.93
CA ASP A 200 -10.88 3.26 -17.44
C ASP A 200 -10.17 2.38 -16.38
N GLY A 201 -10.85 1.39 -15.81
CA GLY A 201 -10.31 0.48 -14.78
C GLY A 201 -10.14 1.10 -13.40
N THR A 202 -10.51 2.37 -13.23
CA THR A 202 -10.37 3.10 -11.95
C THR A 202 -11.58 2.97 -11.03
N ALA A 203 -12.71 2.48 -11.54
CA ALA A 203 -13.95 2.28 -10.81
C ALA A 203 -14.74 1.07 -11.33
N PHE A 204 -15.70 0.58 -10.54
CA PHE A 204 -16.69 -0.39 -10.97
C PHE A 204 -18.06 -0.09 -10.35
N ALA A 205 -19.12 -0.52 -11.02
CA ALA A 205 -20.49 -0.35 -10.59
C ALA A 205 -21.12 -1.68 -10.15
N VAL A 206 -21.96 -1.58 -9.12
CA VAL A 206 -22.64 -2.70 -8.46
C VAL A 206 -24.08 -2.29 -8.17
N ALA A 207 -25.04 -3.17 -8.45
CA ALA A 207 -26.44 -2.92 -8.10
C ALA A 207 -26.67 -3.31 -6.64
N GLU A 208 -27.15 -2.35 -5.85
CA GLU A 208 -27.43 -2.50 -4.43
C GLU A 208 -28.79 -3.16 -4.17
N THR A 209 -28.98 -3.64 -2.94
CA THR A 209 -30.27 -4.16 -2.45
C THR A 209 -31.38 -3.11 -2.47
N THR A 210 -31.03 -1.83 -2.39
CA THR A 210 -31.95 -0.69 -2.48
C THR A 210 -32.39 -0.36 -3.91
N ARG A 211 -31.92 -1.14 -4.92
CA ARG A 211 -32.15 -0.94 -6.37
C ARG A 211 -31.43 0.26 -6.96
N ASP A 212 -30.56 0.91 -6.18
CA ASP A 212 -29.64 1.92 -6.67
C ASP A 212 -28.38 1.25 -7.23
N ILE A 213 -27.61 1.97 -8.04
CA ILE A 213 -26.35 1.48 -8.60
C ILE A 213 -25.20 2.21 -7.92
N ALA A 214 -24.48 1.55 -7.03
CA ALA A 214 -23.31 2.11 -6.37
C ALA A 214 -22.07 2.00 -7.25
N VAL A 215 -21.23 3.04 -7.25
CA VAL A 215 -19.93 3.05 -7.92
C VAL A 215 -18.82 3.12 -6.87
N PHE A 216 -17.90 2.16 -6.95
CA PHE A 216 -16.76 2.00 -6.06
C PHE A 216 -15.46 2.40 -6.76
N SER A 217 -14.56 3.03 -6.00
CA SER A 217 -13.19 3.33 -6.48
C SER A 217 -12.25 2.16 -6.22
N VAL A 218 -11.38 1.85 -7.18
CA VAL A 218 -10.43 0.72 -7.12
C VAL A 218 -9.19 1.02 -6.24
N GLY A 219 -8.94 2.29 -5.90
CA GLY A 219 -7.84 2.67 -5.00
C GLY A 219 -8.19 2.58 -3.51
N GLU A 220 -9.39 3.06 -3.15
CA GLU A 220 -9.85 3.11 -1.75
C GLU A 220 -10.84 1.99 -1.39
N TRP A 221 -11.40 1.31 -2.39
CA TRP A 221 -12.46 0.30 -2.26
C TRP A 221 -13.71 0.78 -1.51
N LYS A 222 -13.99 2.08 -1.60
CA LYS A 222 -15.15 2.73 -0.96
C LYS A 222 -16.18 3.16 -2.01
N LYS A 223 -17.45 3.11 -1.62
CA LYS A 223 -18.57 3.71 -2.36
C LYS A 223 -18.34 5.22 -2.43
N LYS A 224 -18.21 5.75 -3.64
CA LYS A 224 -18.00 7.19 -3.87
C LYS A 224 -19.26 7.87 -4.39
N MET A 225 -20.11 7.13 -5.10
CA MET A 225 -21.37 7.64 -5.64
C MET A 225 -22.40 6.55 -5.87
N ALA A 226 -23.64 6.94 -6.15
CA ALA A 226 -24.70 6.04 -6.59
C ALA A 226 -25.62 6.71 -7.63
N PHE A 227 -26.06 5.95 -8.63
CA PHE A 227 -27.19 6.33 -9.48
C PHE A 227 -28.47 5.91 -8.78
N SER A 228 -29.27 6.88 -8.32
CA SER A 228 -30.43 6.62 -7.48
C SER A 228 -31.76 7.03 -8.11
N GLY A 229 -32.84 6.39 -7.67
CA GLY A 229 -34.22 6.80 -8.00
C GLY A 229 -34.67 6.56 -9.45
N GLY A 230 -34.04 5.62 -10.16
CA GLY A 230 -34.37 5.29 -11.55
C GLY A 230 -35.34 4.13 -11.71
N HIS A 231 -34.99 2.97 -11.17
CA HIS A 231 -35.72 1.71 -11.32
C HIS A 231 -36.65 1.41 -10.14
N ASN A 232 -37.79 0.79 -10.44
CA ASN A 232 -38.78 0.35 -9.45
C ASN A 232 -38.72 -1.15 -9.17
N GLY A 233 -37.90 -1.89 -9.91
CA GLY A 233 -37.66 -3.32 -9.74
C GLY A 233 -36.17 -3.64 -9.56
N ASP A 234 -35.88 -4.90 -9.28
CA ASP A 234 -34.49 -5.35 -9.13
C ASP A 234 -33.75 -5.28 -10.46
N ILE A 235 -32.53 -4.75 -10.44
CA ILE A 235 -31.68 -4.60 -11.61
C ILE A 235 -31.18 -5.98 -12.05
N THR A 236 -31.43 -6.32 -13.31
CA THR A 236 -31.09 -7.63 -13.91
C THR A 236 -29.82 -7.55 -14.76
N ALA A 237 -29.58 -6.44 -15.45
CA ALA A 237 -28.39 -6.26 -16.28
C ALA A 237 -27.87 -4.83 -16.23
N MET A 238 -26.57 -4.69 -16.38
CA MET A 238 -25.91 -3.38 -16.48
C MET A 238 -24.75 -3.49 -17.46
N SER A 239 -24.45 -2.41 -18.19
CA SER A 239 -23.26 -2.35 -19.03
C SER A 239 -22.84 -0.90 -19.31
N TRP A 240 -21.55 -0.62 -19.12
CA TRP A 240 -20.94 0.66 -19.47
C TRP A 240 -20.75 0.75 -20.98
N SER A 241 -21.01 1.92 -21.54
CA SER A 241 -20.57 2.23 -22.92
C SER A 241 -19.04 2.07 -23.05
N PRO A 242 -18.51 1.72 -24.23
CA PRO A 242 -17.07 1.46 -24.43
C PRO A 242 -16.14 2.61 -24.03
N ASN A 243 -16.64 3.86 -24.02
CA ASN A 243 -15.88 5.04 -23.63
C ASN A 243 -16.18 5.52 -22.19
N GLY A 244 -17.07 4.85 -21.45
CA GLY A 244 -17.41 5.18 -20.06
C GLY A 244 -18.33 6.40 -19.87
N ALA A 245 -18.77 7.05 -20.96
CA ALA A 245 -19.60 8.25 -20.86
C ALA A 245 -21.04 7.95 -20.43
N LEU A 246 -21.53 6.75 -20.74
CA LEU A 246 -22.91 6.31 -20.52
C LEU A 246 -22.94 4.95 -19.80
N LEU A 247 -23.97 4.74 -18.98
CA LEU A 247 -24.30 3.47 -18.33
C LEU A 247 -25.71 3.06 -18.75
N VAL A 248 -25.89 1.79 -19.12
CA VAL A 248 -27.21 1.21 -19.35
C VAL A 248 -27.53 0.24 -18.25
N THR A 249 -28.76 0.32 -17.74
CA THR A 249 -29.29 -0.59 -16.73
C THR A 249 -30.65 -1.11 -17.15
N ALA A 250 -30.91 -2.38 -16.88
CA ALA A 250 -32.19 -3.03 -17.11
C ALA A 250 -32.69 -3.64 -15.80
N ALA A 251 -34.00 -3.63 -15.58
CA ALA A 251 -34.59 -4.16 -14.35
C ALA A 251 -35.90 -4.91 -14.58
N LYS A 252 -36.36 -5.61 -13.55
CA LYS A 252 -37.65 -6.33 -13.51
C LYS A 252 -38.88 -5.45 -13.68
N ASP A 253 -38.74 -4.12 -13.58
CA ASP A 253 -39.83 -3.19 -13.88
C ASP A 253 -40.15 -3.09 -15.39
N GLY A 254 -39.39 -3.80 -16.23
CA GLY A 254 -39.55 -3.80 -17.68
C GLY A 254 -38.97 -2.55 -18.34
N GLN A 255 -38.17 -1.77 -17.61
CA GLN A 255 -37.50 -0.59 -18.11
C GLN A 255 -36.02 -0.85 -18.34
N VAL A 256 -35.50 -0.29 -19.42
CA VAL A 256 -34.07 -0.12 -19.69
C VAL A 256 -33.79 1.38 -19.65
N LEU A 257 -32.92 1.79 -18.74
CA LEU A 257 -32.55 3.18 -18.52
C LEU A 257 -31.17 3.47 -19.09
N LEU A 258 -31.04 4.62 -19.75
CA LEU A 258 -29.78 5.17 -20.22
C LEU A 258 -29.37 6.33 -19.31
N TRP A 259 -28.24 6.19 -18.64
CA TRP A 259 -27.70 7.17 -17.68
C TRP A 259 -26.50 7.90 -18.25
N GLU A 260 -26.37 9.19 -17.94
CA GLU A 260 -25.12 9.93 -18.12
C GLU A 260 -24.18 9.70 -16.93
N SER A 261 -22.97 9.25 -17.19
CA SER A 261 -21.98 8.86 -16.17
C SER A 261 -21.64 10.01 -15.20
N LYS A 262 -21.39 11.23 -15.71
CA LYS A 262 -20.94 12.37 -14.89
C LYS A 262 -22.06 13.03 -14.08
N THR A 263 -23.24 13.20 -14.69
CA THR A 263 -24.35 13.92 -14.06
C THR A 263 -25.30 13.01 -13.29
N GLN A 264 -25.19 11.68 -13.51
CA GLN A 264 -26.06 10.65 -12.94
C GLN A 264 -27.54 10.83 -13.30
N LYS A 265 -27.83 11.58 -14.37
CA LYS A 265 -29.20 11.80 -14.84
C LYS A 265 -29.59 10.72 -15.83
N ILE A 266 -30.87 10.37 -15.78
CA ILE A 266 -31.50 9.50 -16.77
C ILE A 266 -31.71 10.35 -18.03
N LEU A 267 -31.07 9.93 -19.13
CA LEU A 267 -31.24 10.55 -20.43
C LEU A 267 -32.50 10.02 -21.11
N HIS A 268 -32.69 8.69 -21.11
CA HIS A 268 -33.82 8.04 -21.77
C HIS A 268 -34.29 6.79 -21.04
N ARG A 269 -35.59 6.49 -21.21
CA ARG A 269 -36.25 5.26 -20.73
C ARG A 269 -36.77 4.48 -21.94
N TYR A 270 -36.50 3.18 -21.98
CA TYR A 270 -36.99 2.25 -22.99
C TYR A 270 -37.79 1.14 -22.33
N ASP A 271 -38.91 0.76 -22.95
CA ASP A 271 -39.78 -0.30 -22.43
C ASP A 271 -39.44 -1.65 -23.09
N PHE A 272 -38.69 -2.47 -22.36
CA PHE A 272 -38.35 -3.85 -22.72
C PHE A 272 -38.61 -4.77 -21.51
N PRO A 273 -39.67 -5.58 -21.54
CA PRO A 273 -39.95 -6.50 -20.46
C PRO A 273 -38.91 -7.62 -20.39
N ASN A 274 -38.71 -8.14 -19.17
CA ASN A 274 -37.96 -9.37 -18.90
C ASN A 274 -36.53 -9.45 -19.46
N VAL A 275 -35.79 -8.34 -19.49
CA VAL A 275 -34.39 -8.33 -19.94
C VAL A 275 -33.49 -9.04 -18.92
N ILE A 276 -32.67 -9.98 -19.39
CA ILE A 276 -31.72 -10.75 -18.58
C ILE A 276 -30.28 -10.29 -18.77
N ASN A 277 -29.86 -10.02 -20.01
CA ASN A 277 -28.47 -9.66 -20.31
C ASN A 277 -28.45 -8.51 -21.33
N VAL A 278 -27.43 -7.66 -21.23
CA VAL A 278 -27.23 -6.48 -22.06
C VAL A 278 -25.73 -6.33 -22.33
N ASP A 279 -25.36 -6.17 -23.60
CA ASP A 279 -23.97 -5.92 -24.00
C ASP A 279 -23.90 -4.82 -25.08
N TRP A 280 -22.90 -3.96 -24.94
CA TRP A 280 -22.65 -2.87 -25.88
C TRP A 280 -21.80 -3.36 -27.04
N HIS A 281 -22.10 -2.88 -28.24
CA HIS A 281 -21.16 -3.05 -29.33
C HIS A 281 -19.87 -2.27 -29.02
N PRO A 282 -18.67 -2.84 -29.20
CA PRO A 282 -17.40 -2.22 -28.82
C PRO A 282 -17.01 -0.93 -29.58
N ALA A 283 -17.79 -0.51 -30.59
CA ALA A 283 -17.39 0.58 -31.51
C ALA A 283 -18.58 1.33 -32.13
N LYS A 284 -19.68 0.65 -32.44
CA LYS A 284 -20.88 1.26 -33.01
C LYS A 284 -21.85 1.65 -31.90
N ASN A 285 -22.74 2.60 -32.19
CA ASN A 285 -23.88 2.91 -31.35
C ASN A 285 -24.95 1.80 -31.49
N ALA A 286 -24.67 0.62 -30.95
CA ALA A 286 -25.58 -0.52 -30.94
C ALA A 286 -25.54 -1.20 -29.58
N LEU A 287 -26.72 -1.63 -29.11
CA LEU A 287 -26.89 -2.37 -27.86
C LEU A 287 -27.63 -3.66 -28.16
N SER A 288 -27.09 -4.79 -27.71
CA SER A 288 -27.80 -6.07 -27.77
C SER A 288 -28.35 -6.43 -26.41
N LEU A 289 -29.57 -6.95 -26.38
CA LEU A 289 -30.24 -7.38 -25.16
C LEU A 289 -30.96 -8.70 -25.38
N THR A 290 -30.95 -9.57 -24.37
CA THR A 290 -31.72 -10.81 -24.36
C THR A 290 -32.78 -10.80 -23.28
N THR A 291 -33.83 -11.59 -23.49
CA THR A 291 -34.99 -11.68 -22.60
C THR A 291 -35.14 -13.08 -22.02
N SER A 292 -35.96 -13.22 -20.97
CA SER A 292 -36.35 -14.53 -20.43
C SER A 292 -37.15 -15.38 -21.41
N ASP A 293 -37.77 -14.75 -22.41
CA ASP A 293 -38.55 -15.45 -23.43
C ASP A 293 -37.68 -16.08 -24.51
N GLY A 294 -36.35 -15.92 -24.40
CA GLY A 294 -35.39 -16.47 -25.36
C GLY A 294 -35.16 -15.59 -26.58
N GLU A 295 -35.65 -14.36 -26.59
CA GLU A 295 -35.49 -13.43 -27.72
C GLU A 295 -34.20 -12.59 -27.60
N LEU A 296 -33.53 -12.39 -28.73
CA LEU A 296 -32.42 -11.46 -28.91
C LEU A 296 -32.92 -10.21 -29.64
N PHE A 297 -32.66 -9.04 -29.06
CA PHE A 297 -32.88 -7.75 -29.69
C PHE A 297 -31.53 -7.09 -29.98
N ILE A 298 -31.35 -6.62 -31.20
CA ILE A 298 -30.20 -5.81 -31.62
C ILE A 298 -30.75 -4.42 -31.90
N TYR A 299 -30.42 -3.46 -31.03
CA TYR A 299 -30.87 -2.08 -31.15
C TYR A 299 -29.75 -1.24 -31.79
N ASP A 300 -29.87 -0.99 -33.09
CA ASP A 300 -29.03 -0.02 -33.79
C ASP A 300 -29.51 1.42 -33.51
N GLY A 301 -28.59 2.28 -33.08
CA GLY A 301 -28.90 3.67 -32.72
C GLY A 301 -29.49 3.83 -31.31
N PHE A 302 -29.09 2.97 -30.36
CA PHE A 302 -29.62 2.97 -28.99
C PHE A 302 -29.49 4.30 -28.26
N VAL A 303 -28.40 5.04 -28.50
CA VAL A 303 -28.27 6.42 -28.00
C VAL A 303 -28.95 7.38 -28.97
N PRO A 304 -29.92 8.19 -28.50
CA PRO A 304 -30.62 9.16 -29.34
C PRO A 304 -29.68 10.19 -29.95
N LYS A 305 -30.06 10.74 -31.11
CA LYS A 305 -29.20 11.61 -31.93
C LYS A 305 -28.60 12.77 -31.14
N ASP A 306 -29.35 13.33 -30.19
CA ASP A 306 -28.94 14.46 -29.35
C ASP A 306 -27.75 14.12 -28.43
N HIS A 307 -27.57 12.84 -28.08
CA HIS A 307 -26.53 12.36 -27.17
C HIS A 307 -25.45 11.51 -27.87
N GLN A 308 -25.53 11.31 -29.19
CA GLN A 308 -24.53 10.52 -29.95
C GLN A 308 -23.11 11.11 -29.87
N VAL A 309 -23.00 12.42 -29.73
CA VAL A 309 -21.71 13.10 -29.53
C VAL A 309 -20.99 12.59 -28.28
N MET A 310 -21.73 12.10 -27.28
CA MET A 310 -21.13 11.53 -26.06
C MET A 310 -20.40 10.20 -26.32
N LEU A 311 -20.87 9.38 -27.26
CA LEU A 311 -20.19 8.13 -27.66
C LEU A 311 -18.93 8.38 -28.50
N GLN A 312 -18.84 9.51 -29.21
CA GLN A 312 -17.66 9.87 -30.01
C GLN A 312 -16.52 10.45 -29.17
N LYS A 313 -16.75 10.74 -27.88
CA LYS A 313 -15.70 11.21 -26.98
C LYS A 313 -14.66 10.10 -26.75
N PRO A 314 -13.38 10.47 -26.55
CA PRO A 314 -12.38 9.51 -26.07
C PRO A 314 -12.79 8.98 -24.70
N LEU A 315 -12.13 7.91 -24.27
CA LEU A 315 -12.30 7.31 -22.94
C LEU A 315 -12.44 8.41 -21.87
N GLN A 316 -13.61 8.47 -21.25
CA GLN A 316 -13.88 9.40 -20.16
C GLN A 316 -13.36 8.79 -18.88
N ALA A 317 -12.85 9.62 -17.97
CA ALA A 317 -12.52 9.18 -16.63
C ALA A 317 -13.79 8.74 -15.89
N ALA A 318 -13.64 7.80 -14.95
CA ALA A 318 -14.73 7.40 -14.09
C ALA A 318 -15.34 8.63 -13.37
N PRO A 319 -16.65 8.65 -13.15
CA PRO A 319 -17.38 9.83 -12.65
C PRO A 319 -16.99 10.25 -11.21
N ILE A 320 -16.14 9.46 -10.55
CA ILE A 320 -15.58 9.71 -9.22
C ILE A 320 -14.40 10.70 -9.21
N PHE A 321 -13.84 11.06 -10.37
CA PHE A 321 -12.74 12.03 -10.49
C PHE A 321 -13.21 13.33 -11.18
N PRO A 322 -13.47 14.41 -10.43
CA PRO A 322 -13.68 15.72 -11.03
C PRO A 322 -12.32 16.26 -11.50
N GLY A 323 -12.01 16.14 -12.80
CA GLY A 323 -11.02 17.00 -13.45
C GLY A 323 -9.59 16.47 -13.67
N ALA A 324 -9.34 15.16 -13.71
CA ALA A 324 -7.98 14.65 -13.93
C ALA A 324 -7.80 13.96 -15.30
N LEU A 325 -7.64 14.74 -16.38
CA LEU A 325 -7.11 14.23 -17.66
C LEU A 325 -6.19 15.22 -18.38
N THR A 326 -5.53 16.13 -17.65
CA THR A 326 -4.45 16.97 -18.21
C THR A 326 -3.06 16.72 -17.62
N GLU A 327 -2.87 15.84 -16.62
CA GLU A 327 -1.55 15.70 -15.96
C GLU A 327 -1.04 14.27 -15.72
N ILE A 328 -1.67 13.21 -16.23
CA ILE A 328 -1.24 11.82 -15.94
C ILE A 328 -0.70 11.07 -17.18
N SER A 329 -0.49 11.74 -18.33
CA SER A 329 -0.01 11.06 -19.55
C SER A 329 1.50 11.07 -19.80
N ASP A 330 2.35 11.25 -18.79
CA ASP A 330 3.82 11.26 -18.99
C ASP A 330 4.59 10.11 -18.30
N ASN A 331 3.91 9.13 -17.68
CA ASN A 331 4.58 7.95 -17.09
C ASN A 331 3.99 6.60 -17.55
N ALA A 332 3.75 6.46 -18.85
CA ALA A 332 3.66 5.15 -19.48
C ALA A 332 4.78 5.03 -20.54
N THR A 333 5.75 4.18 -20.25
CA THR A 333 6.80 3.75 -21.19
C THR A 333 6.15 3.23 -22.47
N ARG A 334 6.27 3.99 -23.57
CA ARG A 334 5.91 3.51 -24.90
C ARG A 334 6.98 2.54 -25.42
N PRO A 335 6.62 1.36 -25.97
CA PRO A 335 7.57 0.57 -26.73
C PRO A 335 7.92 1.30 -28.03
N LEU A 336 9.22 1.33 -28.34
CA LEU A 336 9.80 1.93 -29.54
C LEU A 336 9.28 1.22 -30.80
N ALA A 337 8.43 1.91 -31.57
CA ALA A 337 8.14 1.56 -32.95
C ALA A 337 8.62 2.70 -33.88
N ASN A 338 9.62 2.37 -34.70
CA ASN A 338 10.18 3.25 -35.74
C ASN A 338 9.11 3.68 -36.76
N ARG A 339 8.86 4.98 -36.90
CA ARG A 339 8.47 5.63 -38.17
C ARG A 339 8.64 7.16 -38.10
N PRO A 340 8.96 7.82 -39.23
CA PRO A 340 9.55 9.17 -39.26
C PRO A 340 8.51 10.28 -39.06
N LYS A 341 8.91 11.34 -38.33
CA LYS A 341 8.12 12.53 -38.01
C LYS A 341 8.15 13.55 -39.15
N GLU A 342 6.98 13.90 -39.69
CA GLU A 342 6.72 15.22 -40.29
C GLU A 342 6.34 16.20 -39.17
N VAL A 343 6.92 17.41 -39.19
CA VAL A 343 6.72 18.46 -38.20
C VAL A 343 5.95 19.61 -38.85
N GLN A 344 4.74 19.91 -38.36
CA GLN A 344 4.07 21.19 -38.57
C GLN A 344 4.02 21.96 -37.24
N PRO A 345 4.37 23.26 -37.21
CA PRO A 345 4.32 24.07 -35.99
C PRO A 345 2.91 24.68 -35.82
N ARG A 346 2.27 24.46 -34.66
CA ARG A 346 1.13 25.27 -34.20
C ARG A 346 1.59 26.18 -33.06
N GLY A 347 1.35 27.48 -33.25
CA GLY A 347 1.65 28.55 -32.31
C GLY A 347 0.84 28.47 -31.02
N ARG A 348 1.43 28.98 -29.94
CA ARG A 348 0.82 29.10 -28.62
C ARG A 348 -0.31 30.15 -28.65
N MET A 349 -1.51 29.78 -28.21
CA MET A 349 -2.55 30.74 -27.81
C MET A 349 -2.13 31.39 -26.48
N GLY A 350 -2.12 32.71 -26.45
CA GLY A 350 -1.91 33.52 -25.25
C GLY A 350 -3.14 33.52 -24.33
N SER A 351 -2.89 33.66 -23.04
CA SER A 351 -3.89 33.85 -21.98
C SER A 351 -4.57 35.22 -22.11
N ILE A 352 -5.86 35.25 -21.81
CA ILE A 352 -6.71 36.44 -21.69
C ILE A 352 -6.18 37.32 -20.55
N ASP A 353 -5.39 38.36 -20.89
CA ASP A 353 -5.24 39.65 -20.19
C ASP A 353 -3.95 40.39 -20.66
N SER A 354 -3.82 40.69 -21.95
CA SER A 354 -2.77 41.58 -22.44
C SER A 354 -3.34 42.89 -22.96
N LEU A 355 -2.77 43.99 -22.46
CA LEU A 355 -3.12 45.39 -22.68
C LEU A 355 -3.18 45.86 -24.15
N ASP A 356 -2.80 45.02 -25.12
CA ASP A 356 -2.72 45.35 -26.55
C ASP A 356 -4.06 45.27 -27.29
N ASP A 357 -5.11 44.69 -26.70
CA ASP A 357 -6.49 44.71 -27.24
C ASP A 357 -7.30 45.96 -26.81
N ILE A 358 -6.75 46.81 -25.91
CA ILE A 358 -7.40 48.03 -25.39
C ILE A 358 -7.15 49.26 -26.28
N LEU A 359 -6.15 49.22 -27.16
CA LEU A 359 -5.84 50.31 -28.10
C LEU A 359 -6.22 49.86 -29.51
N GLY A 360 -7.47 50.15 -29.89
CA GLY A 360 -8.03 49.78 -31.19
C GLY A 360 -7.18 50.26 -32.38
N TYR A 361 -7.04 49.39 -33.37
CA TYR A 361 -6.39 49.70 -34.63
C TYR A 361 -7.29 50.59 -35.49
N ASP A 362 -6.84 51.82 -35.72
CA ASP A 362 -7.41 52.72 -36.74
C ASP A 362 -6.60 52.60 -38.04
N GLN A 363 -7.36 52.43 -39.11
CA GLN A 363 -7.17 52.79 -40.52
C GLN A 363 -5.79 52.84 -41.19
N ASP A 364 -5.79 52.26 -42.41
CA ASP A 364 -5.27 52.85 -43.64
C ASP A 364 -3.92 53.56 -43.56
N MET A 365 -2.84 52.91 -44.02
CA MET A 365 -1.78 53.56 -44.80
C MET A 365 -1.04 52.50 -45.65
N GLU A 366 -1.48 52.35 -46.90
CA GLU A 366 -0.57 52.04 -48.01
C GLU A 366 0.33 53.27 -48.27
N ASP A 367 1.49 53.06 -48.91
CA ASP A 367 2.53 54.00 -49.35
C ASP A 367 3.61 54.45 -48.33
N PHE A 368 4.79 53.82 -48.40
CA PHE A 368 6.04 54.57 -48.44
C PHE A 368 7.18 53.82 -49.18
N VAL A 369 7.37 54.25 -50.43
CA VAL A 369 8.60 54.50 -51.21
C VAL A 369 9.91 53.74 -50.87
N GLU A 370 10.41 53.04 -51.89
CA GLU A 370 11.79 52.55 -52.06
C GLU A 370 12.80 53.70 -52.24
N ASP A 371 13.92 53.67 -51.52
CA ASP A 371 15.15 54.45 -51.80
C ASP A 371 16.33 53.57 -51.33
N ASP A 372 16.99 52.82 -52.21
CA ASP A 372 18.21 53.14 -52.98
C ASP A 372 19.44 53.54 -52.14
N ASP A 373 19.96 52.59 -51.36
CA ASP A 373 21.38 52.49 -51.10
C ASP A 373 21.86 51.03 -51.18
N GLY A 374 22.20 50.62 -52.40
CA GLY A 374 22.87 49.36 -52.69
C GLY A 374 24.15 49.17 -51.87
N ALA A 375 24.03 48.47 -50.74
CA ALA A 375 25.13 47.89 -49.97
C ALA A 375 24.75 46.46 -49.57
N GLY A 376 25.09 45.52 -50.44
CA GLY A 376 24.96 44.10 -50.17
C GLY A 376 25.98 43.64 -49.12
N TYR A 377 25.50 42.91 -48.12
CA TYR A 377 26.27 41.92 -47.35
C TYR A 377 25.34 40.76 -47.01
N ALA A 378 25.09 39.92 -48.02
CA ALA A 378 24.52 38.60 -47.79
C ALA A 378 25.63 37.70 -47.23
N GLU A 379 25.78 37.65 -45.91
CA GLU A 379 26.59 36.63 -45.24
C GLU A 379 25.84 35.30 -45.20
N GLY A 380 26.59 34.23 -45.51
CA GLY A 380 26.08 32.92 -45.87
C GLY A 380 25.19 32.27 -44.81
N ILE A 381 23.98 31.95 -45.24
CA ILE A 381 23.04 31.09 -44.51
C ILE A 381 23.62 29.68 -44.49
N ASN A 382 23.85 29.11 -43.31
CA ASN A 382 24.21 27.70 -43.19
C ASN A 382 23.02 26.79 -43.56
N GLY A 383 23.28 25.51 -43.87
CA GLY A 383 22.33 24.55 -44.47
C GLY A 383 21.04 24.22 -43.68
N HIS A 384 20.76 24.95 -42.59
CA HIS A 384 19.50 24.88 -41.84
C HIS A 384 18.79 26.24 -41.70
N GLY A 385 19.15 27.24 -42.51
CA GLY A 385 18.32 28.44 -42.69
C GLY A 385 18.30 29.41 -41.51
N LYS A 386 19.31 29.40 -40.63
CA LYS A 386 19.40 30.33 -39.48
C LYS A 386 20.73 31.09 -39.48
N ARG A 387 20.66 32.40 -39.20
CA ARG A 387 21.85 33.28 -39.06
C ARG A 387 22.68 32.86 -37.85
N THR A 388 24.01 32.87 -37.99
CA THR A 388 24.96 32.59 -36.90
C THR A 388 25.05 33.79 -35.96
N ASN A 389 25.21 33.51 -34.66
CA ASN A 389 25.15 34.51 -33.60
C ASN A 389 26.54 35.11 -33.32
N GLU A 390 27.21 35.59 -34.37
CA GLU A 390 28.64 35.99 -34.35
C GLU A 390 28.89 37.43 -33.87
N HIS A 391 27.86 38.17 -33.43
CA HIS A 391 28.01 39.58 -33.02
C HIS A 391 28.21 39.82 -31.50
N LEU A 392 28.30 38.77 -30.67
CA LEU A 392 28.30 38.91 -29.20
C LEU A 392 29.67 38.71 -28.52
N ASP A 393 30.76 38.53 -29.28
CA ASP A 393 32.06 38.13 -28.72
C ASP A 393 33.00 39.28 -28.27
N ASP A 394 32.56 40.54 -28.25
CA ASP A 394 33.46 41.67 -27.90
C ASP A 394 32.88 42.65 -26.85
N ILE A 395 32.65 42.18 -25.61
CA ILE A 395 32.82 43.05 -24.41
C ILE A 395 33.44 42.23 -23.27
N ASN A 396 34.76 42.14 -23.29
CA ASN A 396 35.57 41.63 -22.19
C ASN A 396 35.76 42.76 -21.15
N GLY A 397 35.06 42.71 -20.01
CA GLY A 397 35.16 43.76 -18.99
C GLY A 397 34.33 43.50 -17.73
N HIS A 398 34.87 42.65 -16.84
CA HIS A 398 34.53 42.39 -15.43
C HIS A 398 34.37 40.89 -15.14
N MET A 399 35.48 40.15 -15.28
CA MET A 399 35.72 38.96 -14.49
C MET A 399 36.01 39.37 -13.04
N ASP A 400 34.96 39.72 -12.29
CA ASP A 400 34.89 39.67 -10.83
C ASP A 400 33.52 40.22 -10.39
N LYS A 401 32.75 39.40 -9.66
CA LYS A 401 31.37 39.62 -9.14
C LYS A 401 30.19 39.07 -9.95
N ARG A 402 30.30 37.85 -10.46
CA ARG A 402 29.21 36.89 -10.23
C ARG A 402 29.80 35.71 -9.48
N MET A 403 29.75 35.79 -8.14
CA MET A 403 29.73 34.57 -7.36
C MET A 403 28.61 33.72 -7.96
N LEU A 404 28.99 32.58 -8.51
CA LEU A 404 28.09 31.44 -8.61
C LEU A 404 27.42 31.34 -7.24
N THR A 405 26.11 31.56 -7.18
CA THR A 405 25.30 30.93 -6.14
C THR A 405 25.69 29.47 -6.18
N SER A 406 26.47 29.04 -5.18
CA SER A 406 26.82 27.65 -4.97
C SER A 406 25.53 26.86 -5.17
N PHE A 407 25.47 26.02 -6.21
CA PHE A 407 24.46 24.98 -6.26
C PHE A 407 24.75 24.12 -5.03
N ALA A 408 24.06 24.43 -3.92
CA ALA A 408 24.22 23.71 -2.67
C ALA A 408 23.89 22.25 -2.99
N ARG A 409 24.92 21.39 -2.96
CA ARG A 409 24.72 19.96 -3.12
C ARG A 409 23.84 19.52 -1.94
N PRO A 410 22.74 18.80 -2.19
CA PRO A 410 21.90 18.35 -1.11
C PRO A 410 22.71 17.47 -0.15
N ALA A 411 22.52 17.69 1.15
CA ALA A 411 23.17 16.90 2.19
C ALA A 411 22.52 15.51 2.26
N ILE A 412 23.33 14.46 2.15
CA ILE A 412 22.91 13.07 2.35
C ILE A 412 23.38 12.60 3.72
N HIS A 413 22.64 11.69 4.35
CA HIS A 413 23.10 11.06 5.59
C HIS A 413 24.33 10.19 5.30
N ALA A 414 25.38 10.39 6.10
CA ALA A 414 26.60 9.61 6.02
C ALA A 414 26.37 8.18 6.53
N PRO A 415 27.11 7.18 6.02
CA PRO A 415 27.01 5.80 6.51
C PRO A 415 27.31 5.71 8.00
N LEU A 416 26.50 4.95 8.72
CA LEU A 416 26.55 4.87 10.17
C LEU A 416 26.62 3.40 10.62
N GLN A 417 27.62 3.07 11.44
CA GLN A 417 27.66 1.81 12.20
C GLN A 417 27.17 2.08 13.64
N PRO A 418 26.06 1.46 14.08
CA PRO A 418 25.55 1.65 15.43
C PRO A 418 26.60 1.32 16.50
N GLY A 419 26.71 2.18 17.52
CA GLY A 419 27.66 1.98 18.63
C GLY A 419 29.14 2.23 18.30
N SER A 420 29.46 2.72 17.09
CA SER A 420 30.83 3.09 16.72
C SER A 420 31.17 4.54 17.08
N THR A 421 32.46 4.84 17.24
CA THR A 421 32.95 6.18 17.55
C THR A 421 34.08 6.60 16.60
N PRO A 422 34.27 7.91 16.37
CA PRO A 422 35.43 8.39 15.63
C PRO A 422 36.73 8.19 16.43
N TRP A 423 37.86 8.31 15.76
CA TRP A 423 39.18 8.26 16.41
C TRP A 423 39.36 9.41 17.40
N ARG A 424 39.71 9.09 18.65
CA ARG A 424 40.10 10.07 19.67
C ARG A 424 41.48 9.69 20.20
N GLY A 425 42.51 10.37 19.68
CA GLY A 425 43.90 9.92 19.86
C GLY A 425 44.15 8.65 19.06
N ASN A 426 44.73 7.63 19.69
CA ASN A 426 45.04 6.34 19.05
C ASN A 426 44.01 5.24 19.35
N ARG A 427 42.84 5.57 19.92
CA ARG A 427 41.81 4.58 20.29
C ARG A 427 40.44 5.01 19.80
N ARG A 428 39.58 4.01 19.56
CA ARG A 428 38.14 4.20 19.34
C ARG A 428 37.35 2.94 19.63
N TYR A 429 36.06 3.10 19.89
CA TYR A 429 35.09 2.02 19.92
C TYR A 429 34.60 1.69 18.50
N LEU A 430 34.65 0.41 18.15
CA LEU A 430 34.05 -0.14 16.93
C LEU A 430 32.58 -0.53 17.16
N CYS A 431 32.26 -1.02 18.37
CA CYS A 431 30.91 -1.42 18.76
C CYS A 431 30.74 -1.20 20.28
N LEU A 432 29.58 -0.70 20.68
CA LEU A 432 29.12 -0.57 22.05
C LEU A 432 27.68 -1.02 22.10
N ASN A 433 27.41 -2.13 22.79
CA ASN A 433 26.08 -2.70 22.96
C ASN A 433 25.88 -3.14 24.44
N LEU A 434 24.80 -3.89 24.72
CA LEU A 434 24.55 -4.46 26.06
C LEU A 434 25.38 -5.72 26.36
N THR A 435 25.88 -6.42 25.34
CA THR A 435 26.72 -7.61 25.54
C THR A 435 28.13 -7.22 26.00
N GLY A 436 28.65 -6.11 25.47
CA GLY A 436 30.02 -5.68 25.70
C GLY A 436 30.46 -4.49 24.85
N ALA A 437 31.78 -4.33 24.77
CA ALA A 437 32.43 -3.27 24.02
C ALA A 437 33.58 -3.83 23.18
N VAL A 438 33.63 -3.41 21.92
CA VAL A 438 34.75 -3.69 21.02
C VAL A 438 35.46 -2.39 20.74
N TRP A 439 36.75 -2.33 21.04
CA TRP A 439 37.58 -1.16 20.76
C TRP A 439 38.90 -1.55 20.13
N THR A 440 39.46 -0.60 19.39
CA THR A 440 40.69 -0.78 18.64
C THR A 440 41.71 0.27 19.03
N VAL A 441 42.98 -0.13 19.02
CA VAL A 441 44.15 0.73 19.25
C VAL A 441 45.02 0.73 18.01
N ASP A 442 45.33 1.90 17.51
CA ASP A 442 46.27 2.10 16.42
C ASP A 442 47.71 1.99 16.96
N GLN A 443 48.48 1.05 16.40
CA GLN A 443 49.92 0.89 16.64
C GLN A 443 50.77 1.22 15.40
N GLU A 444 50.27 2.08 14.50
CA GLU A 444 50.87 2.56 13.25
C GLU A 444 50.98 1.49 12.14
N THR A 445 51.45 0.29 12.50
CA THR A 445 51.66 -0.84 11.56
C THR A 445 50.46 -1.78 11.50
N HIS A 446 49.80 -1.98 12.63
CA HIS A 446 48.65 -2.86 12.80
C HIS A 446 47.77 -2.31 13.91
N ASN A 447 46.53 -2.75 13.93
CA ASN A 447 45.62 -2.44 15.02
C ASN A 447 45.63 -3.54 16.07
N THR A 448 45.34 -3.23 17.32
CA THR A 448 45.00 -4.24 18.33
C THR A 448 43.53 -4.10 18.65
N VAL A 449 42.76 -5.15 18.38
CA VAL A 449 41.33 -5.19 18.67
C VAL A 449 41.13 -5.93 20.00
N THR A 450 40.40 -5.30 20.91
CA THR A 450 40.02 -5.87 22.21
C THR A 450 38.51 -5.99 22.27
N VAL A 451 38.03 -7.18 22.62
CA VAL A 451 36.62 -7.49 22.86
C VAL A 451 36.46 -7.71 24.36
N GLU A 452 35.67 -6.85 25.00
CA GLU A 452 35.34 -6.88 26.42
C GLU A 452 33.86 -7.21 26.58
N PHE A 453 33.53 -8.17 27.45
CA PHE A 453 32.16 -8.51 27.81
C PHE A 453 31.80 -7.92 29.17
N TYR A 454 30.54 -7.51 29.33
CA TYR A 454 30.06 -7.05 30.65
C TYR A 454 29.83 -8.21 31.60
N ASP A 455 29.36 -9.34 31.07
CA ASP A 455 29.27 -10.60 31.80
C ASP A 455 30.50 -11.47 31.53
N ARG A 456 31.41 -11.49 32.49
CA ARG A 456 32.66 -12.27 32.44
C ARG A 456 32.47 -13.75 32.81
N GLU A 457 31.32 -14.10 33.36
CA GLU A 457 30.99 -15.49 33.66
C GLU A 457 30.56 -16.22 32.39
N LEU A 458 29.78 -15.54 31.54
CA LEU A 458 29.33 -16.08 30.26
C LEU A 458 30.46 -16.17 29.23
N HIS A 459 31.21 -15.08 29.02
CA HIS A 459 32.26 -15.00 28.01
C HIS A 459 33.54 -14.34 28.54
N ARG A 460 34.69 -14.84 28.09
CA ARG A 460 36.00 -14.29 28.47
C ARG A 460 36.45 -13.23 27.48
N ASP A 461 36.94 -12.12 28.02
CA ASP A 461 37.58 -11.05 27.24
C ASP A 461 38.75 -11.61 26.42
N PHE A 462 38.92 -11.12 25.20
CA PHE A 462 40.05 -11.49 24.35
C PHE A 462 40.53 -10.31 23.51
N HIS A 463 41.81 -10.33 23.16
CA HIS A 463 42.41 -9.39 22.24
C HIS A 463 43.20 -10.12 21.16
N PHE A 464 43.34 -9.50 19.98
CA PHE A 464 44.14 -10.03 18.90
C PHE A 464 44.74 -8.90 18.06
N THR A 465 45.84 -9.22 17.37
CA THR A 465 46.49 -8.32 16.42
C THR A 465 45.74 -8.35 15.10
N ASP A 466 45.38 -7.17 14.60
CA ASP A 466 44.62 -6.95 13.38
C ASP A 466 45.50 -6.32 12.28
N PRO A 467 45.98 -7.12 11.32
CA PRO A 467 46.73 -6.63 10.17
C PRO A 467 45.82 -6.06 9.06
N TYR A 468 44.51 -6.28 9.12
CA TYR A 468 43.55 -5.87 8.08
C TYR A 468 42.94 -4.49 8.34
N LEU A 469 43.16 -3.94 9.54
CA LEU A 469 42.67 -2.64 9.97
C LEU A 469 41.13 -2.57 9.91
N TYR A 470 40.47 -3.48 10.63
CA TYR A 470 39.03 -3.54 10.78
C TYR A 470 38.47 -2.20 11.26
N ASP A 471 37.49 -1.70 10.52
CA ASP A 471 36.91 -0.39 10.72
C ASP A 471 35.48 -0.42 11.29
N ARG A 472 34.84 -1.59 11.25
CA ARG A 472 33.50 -1.85 11.80
C ARG A 472 33.49 -3.17 12.56
N ALA A 473 32.66 -3.22 13.59
CA ALA A 473 32.38 -4.46 14.30
C ALA A 473 30.92 -4.54 14.75
N CYS A 474 30.42 -5.75 14.89
CA CYS A 474 29.18 -6.07 15.60
C CYS A 474 29.46 -7.17 16.63
N LEU A 475 28.74 -7.13 17.74
CA LEU A 475 28.85 -8.11 18.81
C LEU A 475 27.44 -8.59 19.18
N ASN A 476 27.28 -9.88 19.44
CA ASN A 476 26.09 -10.46 20.05
C ASN A 476 26.50 -11.60 20.99
N GLU A 477 25.53 -12.36 21.50
CA GLU A 477 25.78 -13.49 22.40
C GLU A 477 26.45 -14.70 21.72
N HIS A 478 26.40 -14.79 20.39
CA HIS A 478 26.91 -15.96 19.65
C HIS A 478 28.30 -15.72 19.03
N GLY A 479 28.67 -14.47 18.77
CA GLY A 479 29.93 -14.15 18.12
C GLY A 479 30.21 -12.66 17.92
N ALA A 480 31.44 -12.41 17.45
CA ALA A 480 31.91 -11.11 17.03
C ALA A 480 32.15 -11.08 15.51
N LEU A 481 31.63 -10.04 14.87
CA LEU A 481 31.75 -9.80 13.43
C LEU A 481 32.61 -8.56 13.22
N PHE A 482 33.51 -8.62 12.23
CA PHE A 482 34.40 -7.53 11.86
C PHE A 482 34.41 -7.34 10.35
N SER A 483 34.63 -6.10 9.90
CA SER A 483 34.99 -5.83 8.51
C SER A 483 35.99 -4.72 8.35
N ASN A 484 36.61 -4.68 7.19
CA ASN A 484 37.49 -3.60 6.77
C ASN A 484 37.14 -3.10 5.36
N ASN A 485 37.44 -1.82 5.12
CA ASN A 485 37.52 -1.23 3.79
C ASN A 485 38.98 -0.86 3.51
N PRO A 486 39.74 -1.69 2.78
CA PRO A 486 41.15 -1.45 2.51
C PRO A 486 41.34 -0.24 1.59
N LYS A 487 42.41 0.53 1.82
CA LYS A 487 42.77 1.70 1.00
C LYS A 487 43.57 1.33 -0.25
N ASP A 488 44.22 0.16 -0.24
CA ASP A 488 45.16 -0.29 -1.28
C ASP A 488 44.49 -0.97 -2.49
N GLY A 489 43.17 -0.83 -2.64
CA GLY A 489 42.41 -1.45 -3.75
C GLY A 489 42.15 -2.96 -3.61
N SER A 490 42.62 -3.58 -2.52
CA SER A 490 42.24 -4.94 -2.10
C SER A 490 40.72 -5.07 -1.91
N PRO A 491 40.15 -6.28 -1.98
CA PRO A 491 38.74 -6.48 -1.69
C PRO A 491 38.42 -6.26 -0.20
N ALA A 492 37.26 -5.68 0.10
CA ALA A 492 36.75 -5.59 1.46
C ALA A 492 36.53 -6.99 2.04
N THR A 493 36.87 -7.19 3.32
CA THR A 493 36.83 -8.51 3.97
C THR A 493 35.84 -8.48 5.14
N ILE A 494 35.10 -9.57 5.29
CA ILE A 494 34.26 -9.85 6.46
C ILE A 494 34.91 -10.99 7.23
N PHE A 495 35.03 -10.82 8.54
CA PHE A 495 35.57 -11.80 9.47
C PHE A 495 34.58 -12.06 10.59
N TYR A 496 34.14 -13.31 10.73
CA TYR A 496 33.26 -13.74 11.81
C TYR A 496 33.99 -14.69 12.74
N ARG A 497 33.87 -14.44 14.05
CA ARG A 497 34.43 -15.26 15.12
C ARG A 497 33.34 -15.61 16.14
N PRO A 498 32.83 -16.85 16.16
CA PRO A 498 31.89 -17.29 17.20
C PRO A 498 32.56 -17.33 18.58
N HIS A 499 31.76 -17.15 19.64
CA HIS A 499 32.23 -17.22 21.05
C HIS A 499 32.35 -18.65 21.55
N GLU A 500 31.37 -19.49 21.22
CA GLU A 500 31.33 -20.90 21.59
C GLU A 500 31.21 -21.78 20.35
N THR A 501 32.07 -22.80 20.25
CA THR A 501 31.99 -23.80 19.19
C THR A 501 32.43 -25.16 19.68
N TRP A 502 31.73 -26.20 19.25
CA TRP A 502 32.10 -27.59 19.52
C TRP A 502 33.22 -28.11 18.57
N THR A 503 33.58 -27.35 17.55
CA THR A 503 34.61 -27.70 16.55
C THR A 503 35.95 -27.00 16.81
N THR A 504 37.03 -27.52 16.20
CA THR A 504 38.42 -27.05 16.39
C THR A 504 38.77 -25.76 15.63
N ARG A 505 38.05 -25.42 14.55
CA ARG A 505 38.14 -24.14 13.84
C ARG A 505 36.78 -23.76 13.26
N ALA A 506 36.32 -22.56 13.58
CA ALA A 506 35.02 -22.06 13.16
C ALA A 506 35.03 -20.57 12.80
N ASP A 507 36.17 -19.90 12.97
CA ASP A 507 36.34 -18.54 12.48
C ASP A 507 36.56 -18.58 10.96
N TRP A 508 35.85 -17.73 10.24
CA TRP A 508 35.90 -17.72 8.78
C TRP A 508 35.97 -16.30 8.26
N ARG A 509 36.56 -16.17 7.07
CA ARG A 509 36.74 -14.90 6.37
C ARG A 509 36.23 -15.04 4.95
N THR A 510 35.59 -13.99 4.45
CA THR A 510 35.22 -13.90 3.03
C THR A 510 35.55 -12.52 2.49
N GLN A 511 35.85 -12.46 1.19
CA GLN A 511 36.18 -11.23 0.47
C GLN A 511 35.04 -10.85 -0.46
N LEU A 512 34.73 -9.55 -0.52
CA LEU A 512 33.78 -9.00 -1.48
C LEU A 512 34.40 -8.83 -2.87
N PRO A 513 33.58 -8.74 -3.93
CA PRO A 513 34.06 -8.37 -5.26
C PRO A 513 34.84 -7.05 -5.28
N GLN A 514 35.82 -6.93 -6.17
CA GLN A 514 36.67 -5.74 -6.27
C GLN A 514 35.84 -4.47 -6.56
N GLY A 515 36.16 -3.37 -5.87
CA GLY A 515 35.44 -2.10 -5.98
C GLY A 515 34.10 -2.05 -5.23
N GLU A 516 33.77 -3.07 -4.43
CA GLU A 516 32.63 -3.06 -3.51
C GLU A 516 33.15 -2.91 -2.07
N LEU A 517 32.69 -1.85 -1.38
CA LEU A 517 33.06 -1.54 -0.01
C LEU A 517 31.85 -1.69 0.91
N ILE A 518 32.07 -1.95 2.18
CA ILE A 518 30.99 -2.13 3.17
C ILE A 518 30.64 -0.78 3.80
N ARG A 519 29.36 -0.42 3.82
CA ARG A 519 28.84 0.78 4.49
C ARG A 519 28.45 0.50 5.94
N ALA A 520 27.71 -0.59 6.16
CA ALA A 520 27.25 -1.00 7.48
C ALA A 520 27.16 -2.53 7.59
N LEU A 521 27.28 -3.03 8.83
CA LEU A 521 27.13 -4.43 9.18
C LEU A 521 26.05 -4.60 10.25
N ALA A 522 25.33 -5.72 10.18
CA ALA A 522 24.47 -6.19 11.26
C ALA A 522 24.71 -7.68 11.50
N LEU A 523 24.62 -8.07 12.77
CA LEU A 523 24.77 -9.45 13.21
C LEU A 523 23.52 -9.85 13.97
N SER A 524 22.90 -10.94 13.53
CA SER A 524 21.71 -11.53 14.15
C SER A 524 22.02 -12.88 14.79
N GLU A 525 21.01 -13.52 15.39
CA GLU A 525 21.10 -14.89 15.90
C GLU A 525 21.31 -15.94 14.80
N SER A 526 20.79 -15.69 13.58
CA SER A 526 20.82 -16.66 12.49
C SER A 526 21.63 -16.20 11.27
N TYR A 527 21.78 -14.89 11.09
CA TYR A 527 22.30 -14.30 9.86
C TYR A 527 23.29 -13.15 10.12
N ILE A 528 24.19 -12.95 9.15
CA ILE A 528 25.08 -11.81 9.04
C ILE A 528 24.64 -10.99 7.83
N VAL A 529 24.51 -9.67 8.01
CA VAL A 529 24.10 -8.76 6.94
C VAL A 529 25.20 -7.74 6.69
N ALA A 530 25.58 -7.59 5.43
CA ALA A 530 26.49 -6.55 4.97
C ALA A 530 25.81 -5.71 3.89
N VAL A 531 25.79 -4.40 4.12
CA VAL A 531 25.27 -3.44 3.14
C VAL A 531 26.42 -2.68 2.51
N THR A 532 26.44 -2.58 1.18
CA THR A 532 27.64 -2.15 0.43
C THR A 532 27.46 -0.83 -0.30
N THR A 533 28.55 -0.29 -0.84
CA THR A 533 28.55 0.99 -1.60
C THR A 533 27.85 0.93 -2.94
N LYS A 534 27.60 -0.27 -3.47
CA LYS A 534 26.78 -0.50 -4.67
C LYS A 534 25.30 -0.70 -4.34
N ASP A 535 24.93 -0.45 -3.07
CA ASP A 535 23.61 -0.66 -2.49
C ASP A 535 23.15 -2.12 -2.57
N TYR A 536 24.09 -3.07 -2.55
CA TYR A 536 23.77 -4.48 -2.35
C TYR A 536 23.59 -4.78 -0.86
N ILE A 537 22.58 -5.58 -0.56
CA ILE A 537 22.38 -6.22 0.72
C ILE A 537 22.81 -7.67 0.55
N ARG A 538 23.84 -8.07 1.28
CA ARG A 538 24.41 -9.42 1.27
C ARG A 538 24.12 -10.08 2.61
N VAL A 539 23.37 -11.16 2.57
CA VAL A 539 23.02 -11.95 3.74
C VAL A 539 23.84 -13.24 3.69
N TYR A 540 24.53 -13.53 4.78
CA TYR A 540 25.28 -14.77 5.01
C TYR A 540 24.68 -15.52 6.18
N THR A 541 24.79 -16.85 6.17
CA THR A 541 24.59 -17.65 7.38
C THR A 541 25.75 -17.40 8.36
N LEU A 542 25.56 -17.70 9.65
CA LEU A 542 26.62 -17.55 10.66
C LEU A 542 27.93 -18.27 10.30
N TYR A 543 27.87 -19.35 9.52
CA TYR A 543 29.02 -20.16 9.14
C TYR A 543 29.56 -19.84 7.72
N GLY A 544 29.12 -18.74 7.11
CA GLY A 544 29.74 -18.16 5.93
C GLY A 544 29.16 -18.55 4.58
N THR A 545 28.03 -19.25 4.55
CA THR A 545 27.32 -19.52 3.30
C THR A 545 26.58 -18.25 2.86
N PRO A 546 26.81 -17.73 1.64
CA PRO A 546 25.97 -16.67 1.09
C PRO A 546 24.54 -17.18 0.92
N PHE A 547 23.58 -16.51 1.56
CA PHE A 547 22.17 -16.91 1.58
C PHE A 547 21.35 -16.11 0.58
N LYS A 548 21.45 -14.77 0.62
CA LYS A 548 20.73 -13.86 -0.29
C LYS A 548 21.60 -12.68 -0.69
N VAL A 549 21.46 -12.23 -1.93
CA VAL A 549 22.07 -11.00 -2.43
C VAL A 549 21.06 -10.28 -3.32
N TYR A 550 20.70 -9.05 -2.96
CA TYR A 550 19.80 -8.22 -3.75
C TYR A 550 20.18 -6.74 -3.60
N ARG A 551 19.61 -5.87 -4.43
CA ARG A 551 19.92 -4.44 -4.43
C ARG A 551 18.81 -3.64 -3.77
N GLN A 552 19.16 -2.78 -2.83
CA GLN A 552 18.25 -1.82 -2.21
C GLN A 552 17.91 -0.70 -3.20
N LYS A 553 16.68 -0.19 -3.11
CA LYS A 553 16.16 0.88 -3.97
C LYS A 553 16.68 2.28 -3.57
N SER A 554 17.01 2.49 -2.29
CA SER A 554 17.61 3.71 -1.74
C SER A 554 19.11 3.56 -1.44
N SER A 555 19.85 4.68 -1.40
CA SER A 555 21.29 4.65 -1.11
C SER A 555 21.55 4.32 0.36
N ALA A 556 22.12 3.14 0.64
CA ALA A 556 22.27 2.61 1.99
C ALA A 556 23.03 3.52 2.98
N VAL A 557 22.49 3.67 4.18
CA VAL A 557 23.07 4.43 5.32
C VAL A 557 23.49 3.50 6.43
N THR A 558 22.56 2.66 6.92
CA THR A 558 22.79 1.75 8.04
C THR A 558 21.91 0.51 7.97
N CYS A 559 22.22 -0.49 8.79
CA CYS A 559 21.41 -1.69 8.95
C CYS A 559 21.43 -2.19 10.40
N ALA A 560 20.37 -2.89 10.78
CA ALA A 560 20.22 -3.59 12.05
C ALA A 560 19.57 -4.95 11.79
N ALA A 561 19.78 -5.92 12.69
CA ALA A 561 19.18 -7.25 12.56
C ALA A 561 18.80 -7.82 13.92
N TRP A 562 17.73 -8.62 13.95
CA TRP A 562 17.25 -9.33 15.13
C TRP A 562 16.56 -10.63 14.72
N ARG A 563 17.01 -11.77 15.26
CA ARG A 563 16.59 -13.12 14.84
C ARG A 563 16.64 -13.35 13.33
N ASP A 564 15.47 -13.42 12.69
CA ASP A 564 15.31 -13.60 11.25
C ASP A 564 14.95 -12.28 10.54
N TYR A 565 14.79 -11.19 11.29
CA TYR A 565 14.41 -9.88 10.79
C TYR A 565 15.61 -8.99 10.55
N ILE A 566 15.59 -8.27 9.44
CA ILE A 566 16.63 -7.35 9.03
C ILE A 566 15.98 -6.03 8.67
N MET A 567 16.52 -4.95 9.24
CA MET A 567 16.14 -3.59 8.94
C MET A 567 17.28 -2.90 8.19
N THR A 568 16.95 -2.30 7.06
CA THR A 568 17.89 -1.48 6.28
C THR A 568 17.35 -0.07 6.14
N ILE A 569 18.23 0.93 6.26
CA ILE A 569 17.87 2.34 6.11
C ILE A 569 18.76 2.96 5.04
N GLY A 570 18.15 3.72 4.13
CA GLY A 570 18.84 4.43 3.06
C GLY A 570 18.33 5.85 2.84
N ASN A 571 19.11 6.64 2.11
CA ASN A 571 18.75 7.98 1.68
C ASN A 571 17.71 7.91 0.56
N GLY A 572 16.55 8.53 0.79
CA GLY A 572 15.46 8.73 -0.15
C GLY A 572 15.48 10.12 -0.81
N PRO A 573 14.31 10.63 -1.25
CA PRO A 573 14.20 11.94 -1.89
C PRO A 573 14.45 13.09 -0.91
N LEU A 574 14.67 14.30 -1.44
CA LEU A 574 14.87 15.50 -0.63
C LEU A 574 13.63 15.80 0.23
N GLY A 575 13.87 16.18 1.48
CA GLY A 575 12.83 16.65 2.40
C GLY A 575 12.25 17.99 1.95
N SER A 576 11.22 18.45 2.67
CA SER A 576 10.47 19.66 2.31
C SER A 576 11.35 20.92 2.26
N ASP A 577 12.38 20.95 3.12
CA ASP A 577 13.39 22.01 3.18
C ASP A 577 14.36 22.05 1.98
N GLY A 578 14.37 21.02 1.14
CA GLY A 578 15.25 20.91 -0.03
C GLY A 578 16.75 20.78 0.29
N LYS A 579 17.12 20.75 1.59
CA LYS A 579 18.52 20.73 2.05
C LYS A 579 19.06 19.34 2.35
N MET A 580 18.23 18.45 2.90
CA MET A 580 18.64 17.13 3.39
C MET A 580 17.76 16.03 2.79
N ALA A 581 18.34 14.87 2.49
CA ALA A 581 17.60 13.70 2.02
C ALA A 581 16.79 13.07 3.16
N THR A 582 15.51 12.77 2.91
CA THR A 582 14.70 11.95 3.83
C THR A 582 15.26 10.54 3.92
N LEU A 583 15.06 9.86 5.05
CA LEU A 583 15.46 8.47 5.20
C LEU A 583 14.27 7.55 4.88
N ARG A 584 14.57 6.45 4.19
CA ARG A 584 13.63 5.35 3.94
C ARG A 584 14.13 4.09 4.62
N TYR A 585 13.22 3.29 5.15
CA TYR A 585 13.54 2.03 5.78
C TYR A 585 12.77 0.86 5.14
N THR A 586 13.40 -0.31 5.19
CA THR A 586 12.81 -1.58 4.78
C THR A 586 13.03 -2.59 5.89
N VAL A 587 11.99 -3.32 6.27
CA VAL A 587 12.05 -4.42 7.25
C VAL A 587 11.61 -5.70 6.56
N GLU A 588 12.45 -6.72 6.59
CA GLU A 588 12.17 -8.03 5.98
C GLU A 588 12.47 -9.18 6.95
N ASN A 589 11.74 -10.28 6.79
CA ASN A 589 12.05 -11.56 7.39
C ASN A 589 12.80 -12.42 6.36
N VAL A 590 14.09 -12.61 6.58
CA VAL A 590 14.96 -13.30 5.61
C VAL A 590 14.65 -14.78 5.49
N LYS A 591 14.24 -15.43 6.59
CA LYS A 591 13.95 -16.87 6.60
C LYS A 591 12.65 -17.21 5.89
N ARG A 592 11.61 -16.38 6.05
CA ARG A 592 10.30 -16.53 5.41
C ARG A 592 10.21 -15.88 4.03
N ASP A 593 11.20 -15.05 3.67
CA ASP A 593 11.18 -14.23 2.45
C ASP A 593 9.97 -13.29 2.38
N GLU A 594 9.61 -12.71 3.53
CA GLU A 594 8.45 -11.84 3.69
C GLU A 594 8.94 -10.41 3.93
N ILE A 595 8.44 -9.44 3.16
CA ILE A 595 8.74 -8.03 3.37
C ILE A 595 7.64 -7.45 4.27
N CYS A 596 7.99 -7.15 5.52
CA CYS A 596 7.05 -6.56 6.46
C CYS A 596 6.76 -5.10 6.09
N GLN A 597 7.80 -4.30 5.80
CA GLN A 597 7.67 -2.91 5.34
C GLN A 597 8.66 -2.64 4.21
N ASN A 598 8.20 -2.01 3.12
CA ASN A 598 8.99 -1.79 1.90
C ASN A 598 9.16 -0.29 1.62
N GLU A 599 10.37 0.23 1.80
CA GLU A 599 10.72 1.63 1.51
C GLU A 599 9.80 2.69 2.13
N ASP A 600 9.37 2.44 3.36
CA ASP A 600 8.56 3.39 4.10
C ASP A 600 9.43 4.53 4.67
N VAL A 601 8.84 5.66 5.01
CA VAL A 601 9.56 6.87 5.43
C VAL A 601 9.90 6.79 6.92
N VAL A 602 11.15 7.12 7.27
CA VAL A 602 11.54 7.26 8.67
C VAL A 602 10.98 8.60 9.18
N ALA A 603 10.15 8.55 10.23
CA ALA A 603 9.51 9.74 10.79
C ALA A 603 10.50 10.56 11.62
N MET A 604 11.32 11.37 10.96
CA MET A 604 12.22 12.33 11.63
C MET A 604 11.91 13.75 11.16
N PRO A 605 12.12 14.77 12.02
CA PRO A 605 12.00 16.18 11.63
C PRO A 605 12.98 16.55 10.51
N ASP A 606 12.59 17.51 9.65
CA ASP A 606 13.46 18.02 8.59
C ASP A 606 14.74 18.64 9.18
N GLY A 607 15.90 18.23 8.66
CA GLY A 607 17.22 18.67 9.13
C GLY A 607 17.79 17.91 10.34
N SER A 608 17.08 16.90 10.86
CA SER A 608 17.59 16.02 11.92
C SER A 608 18.46 14.87 11.36
N GLU A 609 19.44 14.43 12.15
CA GLU A 609 20.34 13.32 11.79
C GLU A 609 20.02 12.06 12.60
N LEU A 610 20.06 10.90 11.94
CA LEU A 610 19.98 9.60 12.59
C LEU A 610 21.26 9.31 13.37
N LYS A 611 21.16 9.10 14.69
CA LYS A 611 22.30 8.77 15.56
C LYS A 611 22.50 7.28 15.78
N SER A 612 21.43 6.52 15.92
CA SER A 612 21.50 5.07 16.15
C SER A 612 20.23 4.35 15.75
N VAL A 613 20.39 3.06 15.41
CA VAL A 613 19.33 2.11 15.05
C VAL A 613 19.64 0.79 15.72
N PHE A 614 18.64 0.21 16.37
CA PHE A 614 18.76 -1.10 17.01
C PHE A 614 17.38 -1.70 17.23
N PHE A 615 17.32 -2.99 17.50
CA PHE A 615 16.10 -3.67 17.93
C PHE A 615 16.05 -3.70 19.47
N THR A 616 14.83 -3.73 20.02
CA THR A 616 14.62 -4.09 21.42
C THR A 616 14.93 -5.56 21.67
N ASP A 617 15.02 -5.96 22.94
CA ASP A 617 15.04 -7.37 23.36
C ASP A 617 13.82 -8.18 22.88
N THR A 618 12.65 -7.52 22.76
CA THR A 618 11.43 -8.10 22.17
C THR A 618 11.42 -8.14 20.65
N GLY A 619 12.39 -7.50 19.99
CA GLY A 619 12.54 -7.50 18.54
C GLY A 619 11.79 -6.40 17.81
N ASP A 620 11.48 -5.29 18.46
CA ASP A 620 10.83 -4.14 17.83
C ASP A 620 11.89 -3.10 17.40
N PRO A 621 11.83 -2.57 16.17
CA PRO A 621 12.80 -1.57 15.71
C PRO A 621 12.72 -0.26 16.49
N CYS A 622 13.88 0.26 16.90
CA CYS A 622 14.03 1.57 17.52
C CYS A 622 15.04 2.42 16.75
N ILE A 623 14.76 3.72 16.71
CA ILE A 623 15.68 4.73 16.19
C ILE A 623 15.86 5.85 17.22
N TYR A 624 17.04 6.44 17.20
CA TYR A 624 17.37 7.59 18.04
C TYR A 624 17.95 8.70 17.17
N ASP A 625 17.35 9.88 17.28
CA ASP A 625 17.67 11.02 16.42
C ASP A 625 18.67 12.02 17.06
N SER A 626 19.00 13.06 16.30
CA SER A 626 19.85 14.15 16.78
C SER A 626 19.16 15.02 17.83
N GLU A 627 17.83 15.07 17.80
CA GLU A 627 17.02 15.85 18.74
C GLU A 627 16.94 15.21 20.12
N GLY A 628 17.30 13.94 20.25
CA GLY A 628 17.27 13.20 21.50
C GLY A 628 15.94 12.50 21.77
N VAL A 629 15.14 12.26 20.72
CA VAL A 629 13.91 11.50 20.75
C VAL A 629 14.20 10.04 20.38
N LEU A 630 13.74 9.13 21.23
CA LEU A 630 13.73 7.70 21.00
C LEU A 630 12.38 7.32 20.40
N LEU A 631 12.38 6.80 19.17
CA LEU A 631 11.18 6.34 18.47
C LEU A 631 11.19 4.81 18.39
N ILE A 632 10.02 4.21 18.59
CA ILE A 632 9.78 2.77 18.39
C ILE A 632 8.75 2.56 17.29
N LEU A 633 8.93 1.51 16.49
CA LEU A 633 8.00 1.19 15.40
C LEU A 633 6.90 0.25 15.91
N GLN A 634 5.63 0.67 15.78
CA GLN A 634 4.45 -0.10 16.17
C GLN A 634 3.77 -0.72 14.95
N HIS A 635 3.17 -1.92 15.10
CA HIS A 635 2.44 -2.65 14.05
C HIS A 635 3.23 -2.90 12.76
N TRP A 636 4.56 -2.94 12.86
CA TRP A 636 5.43 -3.11 11.69
C TRP A 636 5.37 -4.49 11.06
N ARG A 637 4.85 -5.48 11.78
CA ARG A 637 4.70 -6.87 11.31
C ARG A 637 3.57 -7.00 10.29
N THR A 638 2.59 -6.10 10.29
CA THR A 638 1.50 -6.04 9.30
C THR A 638 1.79 -4.93 8.28
N PRO A 639 1.89 -5.25 6.98
CA PRO A 639 2.14 -4.24 5.96
C PRO A 639 1.09 -3.11 5.98
N GLY A 640 1.54 -1.86 5.91
CA GLY A 640 0.66 -0.68 5.84
C GLY A 640 0.05 -0.18 7.16
N GLN A 641 0.35 -0.82 8.29
CA GLN A 641 -0.11 -0.36 9.63
C GLN A 641 1.03 0.23 10.48
N ALA A 642 2.25 0.25 9.96
CA ALA A 642 3.43 0.70 10.69
C ALA A 642 3.32 2.19 11.08
N ARG A 643 3.69 2.50 12.33
CA ARG A 643 3.77 3.89 12.81
C ARG A 643 4.93 4.07 13.78
N TRP A 644 5.66 5.17 13.62
CA TRP A 644 6.69 5.58 14.57
C TRP A 644 6.06 6.29 15.76
N VAL A 645 6.33 5.80 16.96
CA VAL A 645 5.79 6.34 18.22
C VAL A 645 6.95 6.84 19.10
N PRO A 646 6.90 8.09 19.61
CA PRO A 646 7.93 8.60 20.52
C PRO A 646 7.80 7.93 21.89
N LEU A 647 8.85 7.21 22.27
CA LEU A 647 8.91 6.45 23.53
C LEU A 647 9.55 7.26 24.67
N LEU A 648 10.54 8.10 24.34
CA LEU A 648 11.25 8.94 25.31
C LEU A 648 11.85 10.18 24.63
N ASP A 649 11.62 11.35 25.20
CA ASP A 649 12.38 12.56 24.89
C ASP A 649 13.42 12.82 26.00
N THR A 650 14.70 12.68 25.65
CA THR A 650 15.80 12.84 26.60
C THR A 650 16.02 14.28 27.04
N ARG A 651 15.56 15.29 26.28
CA ARG A 651 15.66 16.71 26.66
C ARG A 651 14.71 17.06 27.81
N GLN A 652 13.60 16.33 27.93
CA GLN A 652 12.58 16.54 28.97
C GLN A 652 12.90 15.83 30.29
N LEU A 653 14.03 15.13 30.39
CA LEU A 653 14.46 14.48 31.63
C LEU A 653 14.71 15.52 32.74
N GLU A 654 14.34 15.17 33.98
CA GLU A 654 14.39 16.07 35.15
C GLU A 654 15.79 16.62 35.44
N ARG A 655 16.82 15.87 35.03
CA ARG A 655 18.22 16.26 35.15
C ARG A 655 18.57 17.47 34.28
N LEU A 656 18.08 17.50 33.05
CA LEU A 656 18.26 18.60 32.08
C LEU A 656 17.31 19.77 32.35
N ALA A 657 16.09 19.51 32.84
CA ALA A 657 15.13 20.54 33.21
C ALA A 657 15.64 21.51 34.30
N SER A 658 16.72 21.15 35.02
CA SER A 658 17.40 22.04 35.95
C SER A 658 18.25 23.14 35.29
N GLY A 659 18.51 23.06 33.98
CA GLY A 659 19.20 24.06 33.17
C GLY A 659 20.68 24.29 33.49
N ARG A 660 21.26 23.55 34.46
CA ARG A 660 22.61 23.82 34.99
C ARG A 660 23.74 23.05 34.30
N LYS A 661 23.43 22.06 33.44
CA LYS A 661 24.44 21.18 32.82
C LYS A 661 24.07 20.84 31.38
N GLU A 662 25.02 21.05 30.46
CA GLU A 662 24.95 20.52 29.09
C GLU A 662 25.29 19.02 29.13
N GLU A 663 24.23 18.19 29.14
CA GLU A 663 24.32 16.72 29.07
C GLU A 663 23.80 16.24 27.70
N THR A 664 24.53 15.31 27.09
CA THR A 664 24.17 14.62 25.84
C THR A 664 24.09 13.13 26.12
N TYR A 665 23.17 12.43 25.45
CA TYR A 665 22.95 11.01 25.67
C TYR A 665 23.37 10.19 24.45
N TRP A 666 24.17 9.16 24.70
CA TRP A 666 24.58 8.19 23.70
C TRP A 666 23.78 6.90 23.86
N PRO A 667 22.88 6.56 22.90
CA PRO A 667 22.03 5.40 23.01
C PRO A 667 22.85 4.11 22.89
N VAL A 668 22.60 3.14 23.78
CA VAL A 668 23.24 1.81 23.72
C VAL A 668 22.22 0.77 23.30
N ALA A 669 21.08 0.69 24.00
CA ALA A 669 20.02 -0.27 23.69
C ALA A 669 18.71 0.07 24.41
N VAL A 670 17.66 -0.67 24.04
CA VAL A 670 16.41 -0.75 24.78
C VAL A 670 16.19 -2.20 25.20
N ALA A 671 16.14 -2.45 26.50
CA ALA A 671 15.97 -3.78 27.07
C ALA A 671 15.30 -3.70 28.44
N GLN A 672 14.52 -4.72 28.80
CA GLN A 672 13.82 -4.82 30.08
C GLN A 672 12.92 -3.61 30.36
N ASP A 673 12.19 -3.15 29.35
CA ASP A 673 11.32 -1.96 29.40
C ASP A 673 12.05 -0.67 29.86
N LYS A 674 13.37 -0.58 29.61
CA LYS A 674 14.22 0.57 29.95
C LYS A 674 15.11 0.99 28.78
N PHE A 675 15.43 2.28 28.75
CA PHE A 675 16.40 2.86 27.84
C PHE A 675 17.79 2.89 28.48
N HIS A 676 18.75 2.19 27.85
CA HIS A 676 20.14 2.13 28.28
C HIS A 676 20.98 3.10 27.47
N CYS A 677 21.62 4.05 28.14
CA CYS A 677 22.44 5.05 27.47
C CYS A 677 23.64 5.48 28.33
N ILE A 678 24.63 6.08 27.66
CA ILE A 678 25.80 6.67 28.32
C ILE A 678 25.58 8.18 28.41
N ILE A 679 25.72 8.72 29.62
CA ILE A 679 25.60 10.16 29.88
C ILE A 679 26.95 10.83 29.60
N LEU A 680 26.96 11.72 28.62
CA LEU A 680 28.12 12.52 28.26
C LEU A 680 27.94 13.92 28.85
N LYS A 681 28.99 14.43 29.49
CA LYS A 681 28.99 15.74 30.18
C LYS A 681 29.85 16.72 29.39
N GLY A 682 29.43 17.99 29.35
CA GLY A 682 30.24 19.07 28.78
C GLY A 682 30.21 19.12 27.25
N GLY A 683 29.09 18.70 26.64
CA GLY A 683 28.88 18.79 25.18
C GLY A 683 29.60 17.72 24.35
N ASP A 684 30.28 16.75 24.97
CA ASP A 684 30.89 15.62 24.25
C ASP A 684 29.82 14.83 23.46
N ARG A 685 30.07 14.56 22.18
CA ARG A 685 29.12 13.82 21.31
C ARG A 685 29.30 12.30 21.35
N TYR A 686 30.49 11.84 21.77
CA TYR A 686 30.87 10.43 21.74
C TYR A 686 31.48 10.00 23.09
N PRO A 687 31.30 8.73 23.50
CA PRO A 687 31.94 8.20 24.70
C PRO A 687 33.48 8.19 24.58
N TYR A 688 34.15 8.34 25.72
CA TYR A 688 35.61 8.42 25.83
C TYR A 688 36.18 7.33 26.73
N PHE A 689 37.52 7.24 26.78
CA PHE A 689 38.23 6.33 27.68
C PHE A 689 38.67 7.08 28.94
N PRO A 690 38.51 6.50 30.15
CA PRO A 690 37.81 5.25 30.45
C PRO A 690 36.30 5.36 30.21
N ARG A 691 35.66 4.23 29.84
CA ARG A 691 34.24 4.16 29.49
C ARG A 691 33.39 4.77 30.62
N PRO A 692 32.49 5.73 30.32
CA PRO A 692 31.57 6.24 31.32
C PRO A 692 30.53 5.16 31.70
N MET A 693 29.97 5.27 32.91
CA MET A 693 29.00 4.30 33.41
C MET A 693 27.72 4.28 32.56
N LEU A 694 27.22 3.08 32.29
CA LEU A 694 25.91 2.88 31.68
C LEU A 694 24.83 3.36 32.65
N SER A 695 23.85 4.12 32.14
CA SER A 695 22.71 4.63 32.90
C SER A 695 21.42 4.10 32.30
N GLU A 696 20.44 3.84 33.15
CA GLU A 696 19.12 3.35 32.77
C GLU A 696 18.08 4.44 32.98
N PHE A 697 17.17 4.59 32.03
CA PHE A 697 16.04 5.50 32.10
C PHE A 697 14.73 4.76 31.82
N GLU A 698 13.70 5.09 32.59
CA GLU A 698 12.34 4.66 32.30
C GLU A 698 11.79 5.45 31.11
N PHE A 699 10.93 4.81 30.32
CA PHE A 699 10.25 5.50 29.21
C PHE A 699 9.26 6.53 29.74
N ARG A 700 9.17 7.66 29.04
CA ARG A 700 8.20 8.72 29.32
C ARG A 700 7.71 9.29 28.00
N ILE A 701 6.45 9.05 27.68
CA ILE A 701 5.85 9.53 26.44
C ILE A 701 5.53 11.03 26.59
N PRO A 702 5.93 11.88 25.63
CA PRO A 702 5.66 13.32 25.68
C PRO A 702 4.18 13.60 25.34
N ILE A 703 3.32 13.68 26.35
CA ILE A 703 1.88 13.98 26.19
C ILE A 703 1.58 15.47 26.38
N SER A 704 2.23 16.11 27.34
CA SER A 704 1.96 17.50 27.72
C SER A 704 3.17 18.17 28.37
N ASP A 705 3.24 19.49 28.24
CA ASP A 705 4.33 20.29 28.81
C ASP A 705 4.32 20.21 30.35
N LYS A 706 5.51 20.09 30.94
CA LYS A 706 5.63 20.16 32.39
C LYS A 706 5.16 21.54 32.89
N PRO A 707 4.30 21.60 33.92
CA PRO A 707 4.02 22.87 34.58
C PRO A 707 5.31 23.44 35.16
N SER A 708 5.49 24.75 35.03
CA SER A 708 6.65 25.43 35.60
C SER A 708 6.70 25.22 37.13
N LYS A 709 7.90 25.04 37.70
CA LYS A 709 8.12 24.88 39.15
C LYS A 709 7.48 25.99 40.02
N ALA A 710 7.07 27.10 39.43
CA ALA A 710 6.40 28.20 40.12
C ALA A 710 4.91 27.92 40.45
N GLN A 711 4.34 26.81 39.97
CA GLN A 711 2.93 26.42 40.18
C GLN A 711 2.75 25.17 41.06
N GLU A 712 3.80 24.67 41.72
CA GLU A 712 3.75 23.41 42.49
C GLU A 712 3.00 23.49 43.84
N ASP A 713 2.65 24.69 44.32
CA ASP A 713 2.14 24.88 45.70
C ASP A 713 0.59 24.93 45.82
N GLY A 714 -0.12 23.87 45.43
CA GLY A 714 -1.57 23.73 45.66
C GLY A 714 -2.12 22.31 45.57
N GLU A 715 -3.09 21.94 46.42
CA GLU A 715 -3.71 20.60 46.43
C GLU A 715 -4.39 20.24 45.10
N GLU A 716 -4.98 21.22 44.40
CA GLU A 716 -5.57 21.03 43.06
C GLU A 716 -4.51 20.70 41.98
N ASN A 717 -3.29 21.24 42.13
CA ASN A 717 -2.19 20.97 41.19
C ASN A 717 -1.57 19.58 41.42
N ALA A 718 -1.60 19.06 42.64
CA ALA A 718 -1.17 17.70 42.94
C ALA A 718 -2.07 16.65 42.27
N VAL A 719 -3.39 16.84 42.31
CA VAL A 719 -4.36 15.93 41.65
C VAL A 719 -4.19 15.97 40.12
N ARG A 720 -3.99 17.17 39.54
CA ARG A 720 -3.71 17.33 38.12
C ARG A 720 -2.41 16.64 37.69
N ASN A 721 -1.35 16.75 38.48
CA ASN A 721 -0.08 16.07 38.22
C ASN A 721 -0.22 14.54 38.32
N ASP A 722 -0.98 14.03 39.29
CA ASP A 722 -1.26 12.60 39.43
C ASP A 722 -2.09 12.06 38.24
N SER A 723 -3.08 12.83 37.78
CA SER A 723 -3.86 12.52 36.56
C SER A 723 -2.96 12.44 35.33
N MET A 724 -2.13 13.47 35.08
CA MET A 724 -1.19 13.49 33.95
C MET A 724 -0.20 12.30 34.00
N ARG A 725 0.30 11.93 35.19
CA ARG A 725 1.20 10.79 35.36
C ARG A 725 0.51 9.46 35.03
N LEU A 726 -0.76 9.31 35.42
CA LEU A 726 -1.53 8.10 35.14
C LEU A 726 -1.97 8.03 33.68
N GLU A 727 -2.32 9.16 33.05
CA GLU A 727 -2.58 9.24 31.61
C GLU A 727 -1.33 8.84 30.80
N GLU A 728 -0.15 9.32 31.19
CA GLU A 728 1.13 8.88 30.61
C GLU A 728 1.36 7.38 30.79
N SER A 729 1.20 6.89 32.02
CA SER A 729 1.37 5.47 32.31
C SER A 729 0.38 4.60 31.53
N PHE A 730 -0.82 5.10 31.25
CA PHE A 730 -1.82 4.40 30.45
C PHE A 730 -1.43 4.36 28.97
N VAL A 731 -1.06 5.49 28.37
CA VAL A 731 -0.64 5.55 26.96
C VAL A 731 0.61 4.68 26.73
N ARG A 732 1.59 4.78 27.63
CA ARG A 732 2.80 3.94 27.60
C ARG A 732 2.47 2.47 27.78
N GLY A 733 1.62 2.13 28.74
CA GLY A 733 1.15 0.76 28.95
C GLY A 733 0.44 0.19 27.74
N ASN A 734 -0.42 0.97 27.07
CA ASN A 734 -1.17 0.53 25.90
C ASN A 734 -0.26 0.32 24.69
N LEU A 735 0.75 1.17 24.50
CA LEU A 735 1.78 0.98 23.47
C LEU A 735 2.55 -0.32 23.67
N LEU A 736 3.07 -0.56 24.89
CA LEU A 736 3.83 -1.78 25.21
C LEU A 736 2.95 -3.03 25.12
N LEU A 737 1.68 -2.94 25.51
CA LEU A 737 0.71 -4.02 25.37
C LEU A 737 0.48 -4.36 23.89
N SER A 738 0.28 -3.33 23.05
CA SER A 738 0.08 -3.50 21.60
C SER A 738 1.29 -4.16 20.93
N LEU A 739 2.52 -3.73 21.27
CA LEU A 739 3.74 -4.34 20.74
C LEU A 739 3.85 -5.82 21.15
N PHE A 740 3.49 -6.13 22.40
CA PHE A 740 3.50 -7.50 22.90
C PHE A 740 2.40 -8.37 22.25
N GLN A 741 1.21 -7.80 21.98
CA GLN A 741 0.15 -8.48 21.23
C GLN A 741 0.60 -8.83 19.81
N ASP A 742 1.28 -7.92 19.11
CA ASP A 742 1.85 -8.16 17.77
C ASP A 742 2.94 -9.25 17.79
N LEU A 743 3.75 -9.29 18.85
CA LEU A 743 4.74 -10.34 19.05
C LEU A 743 4.07 -11.72 19.23
N VAL A 744 3.04 -11.79 20.09
CA VAL A 744 2.31 -13.03 20.40
C VAL A 744 1.50 -13.54 19.20
N SER A 745 0.97 -12.64 18.36
CA SER A 745 0.20 -13.03 17.17
C SER A 745 1.10 -13.55 16.03
N SER A 746 2.29 -12.96 15.86
CA SER A 746 3.23 -13.29 14.79
C SER A 746 4.14 -14.49 15.10
N THR A 747 4.39 -14.75 16.38
CA THR A 747 5.20 -15.89 16.84
C THR A 747 4.30 -17.04 17.32
N HIS A 748 4.81 -18.28 17.34
CA HIS A 748 4.10 -19.38 17.98
C HIS A 748 4.05 -19.12 19.49
N ALA A 749 2.95 -18.52 19.96
CA ALA A 749 2.76 -18.10 21.33
C ALA A 749 3.01 -19.23 22.33
N THR A 750 4.03 -19.08 23.17
CA THR A 750 4.25 -19.97 24.31
C THR A 750 3.20 -19.72 25.40
N SER A 751 2.90 -20.74 26.20
CA SER A 751 1.95 -20.62 27.32
C SER A 751 2.35 -19.49 28.28
N THR A 752 3.65 -19.32 28.54
CA THR A 752 4.21 -18.24 29.36
C THR A 752 3.90 -16.87 28.77
N GLN A 753 4.15 -16.65 27.48
CA GLN A 753 3.83 -15.38 26.81
C GLN A 753 2.34 -15.04 26.86
N ARG A 754 1.44 -16.03 26.73
CA ARG A 754 0.00 -15.80 26.88
C ARG A 754 -0.38 -15.37 28.30
N THR A 755 0.23 -15.97 29.32
CA THR A 755 0.00 -15.56 30.72
C THR A 755 0.55 -14.17 31.01
N GLU A 756 1.69 -13.81 30.42
CA GLU A 756 2.25 -12.46 30.53
C GLU A 756 1.39 -11.42 29.83
N LEU A 757 0.78 -11.75 28.69
CA LEU A 757 -0.15 -10.87 28.00
C LEU A 757 -1.35 -10.54 28.90
N SER A 758 -1.99 -11.56 29.48
CA SER A 758 -3.10 -11.35 30.41
C SER A 758 -2.69 -10.59 31.68
N ARG A 759 -1.44 -10.75 32.14
CA ARG A 759 -0.90 -9.94 33.25
C ARG A 759 -0.77 -8.47 32.85
N LYS A 760 -0.20 -8.17 31.67
CA LYS A 760 -0.05 -6.79 31.17
C LYS A 760 -1.41 -6.12 30.91
N GLU A 761 -2.40 -6.85 30.39
CA GLU A 761 -3.79 -6.37 30.27
C GLU A 761 -4.37 -5.95 31.63
N LEU A 762 -4.18 -6.81 32.64
CA LEU A 762 -4.65 -6.55 34.00
C LEU A 762 -3.94 -5.35 34.67
N GLU A 763 -2.65 -5.16 34.39
CA GLU A 763 -1.89 -3.99 34.86
C GLU A 763 -2.39 -2.69 34.22
N LEU A 764 -2.75 -2.70 32.94
CA LEU A 764 -3.35 -1.56 32.25
C LEU A 764 -4.71 -1.19 32.85
N ASP A 765 -5.58 -2.18 33.09
CA ASP A 765 -6.91 -1.96 33.66
C ASP A 765 -6.84 -1.40 35.10
N LYS A 766 -5.79 -1.76 35.86
CA LYS A 766 -5.53 -1.15 37.18
C LYS A 766 -5.24 0.35 37.08
N VAL A 767 -4.50 0.78 36.05
CA VAL A 767 -4.23 2.21 35.82
C VAL A 767 -5.52 2.94 35.44
N LEU A 768 -6.35 2.36 34.58
CA LEU A 768 -7.68 2.89 34.24
C LEU A 768 -8.58 3.02 35.47
N LEU A 769 -8.57 2.04 36.39
CA LEU A 769 -9.31 2.13 37.65
C LEU A 769 -8.81 3.25 38.57
N GLN A 770 -7.50 3.54 38.57
CA GLN A 770 -6.94 4.66 39.32
C GLN A 770 -7.37 6.00 38.70
N LEU A 771 -7.35 6.11 37.37
CA LEU A 771 -7.87 7.28 36.65
C LEU A 771 -9.36 7.48 36.92
N LEU A 772 -10.16 6.42 36.87
CA LEU A 772 -11.58 6.45 37.22
C LEU A 772 -11.80 7.00 38.63
N ALA A 773 -10.99 6.57 39.60
CA ALA A 773 -11.08 7.02 40.98
C ALA A 773 -10.74 8.51 41.17
N ILE A 774 -9.90 9.09 40.30
CA ILE A 774 -9.60 10.53 40.28
C ILE A 774 -10.79 11.29 39.67
N GLU A 775 -11.29 10.84 38.51
CA GLU A 775 -12.41 11.50 37.84
C GLU A 775 -13.69 11.46 38.69
N CYS A 776 -13.94 10.36 39.42
CA CYS A 776 -15.08 10.27 40.34
C CYS A 776 -14.97 11.22 41.54
N ARG A 777 -13.74 11.61 41.92
CA ARG A 777 -13.45 12.53 43.02
C ARG A 777 -13.70 13.98 42.61
N GLU A 778 -13.35 14.38 41.39
CA GLU A 778 -13.41 15.78 40.94
C GLU A 778 -14.84 16.29 40.67
N GLY A 779 -15.82 15.43 40.34
CA GLY A 779 -17.21 15.89 40.21
C GLY A 779 -18.13 14.95 39.43
N GLU A 780 -19.43 15.28 39.38
CA GLU A 780 -20.43 14.55 38.56
C GLU A 780 -20.35 14.94 37.08
N GLU A 781 -19.89 16.17 36.78
CA GLU A 781 -19.78 16.72 35.43
C GLU A 781 -18.80 15.92 34.54
N ARG A 782 -17.86 15.19 35.14
CA ARG A 782 -16.92 14.31 34.42
C ARG A 782 -17.37 12.85 34.32
N GLY A 783 -18.63 12.56 34.65
CA GLY A 783 -19.20 11.22 34.57
C GLY A 783 -19.10 10.58 33.18
N MET A 784 -19.11 11.38 32.11
CA MET A 784 -18.92 10.88 30.74
C MET A 784 -17.49 10.38 30.51
N LYS A 785 -16.46 11.15 30.90
CA LYS A 785 -15.05 10.71 30.84
C LYS A 785 -14.83 9.44 31.67
N ALA A 786 -15.46 9.37 32.85
CA ALA A 786 -15.40 8.16 33.69
C ALA A 786 -16.02 6.93 32.99
N LEU A 787 -17.12 7.08 32.26
CA LEU A 787 -17.73 5.99 31.50
C LEU A 787 -16.83 5.55 30.32
N GLU A 788 -16.20 6.50 29.62
CA GLU A 788 -15.23 6.22 28.56
C GLU A 788 -14.03 5.40 29.07
N LEU A 789 -13.49 5.75 30.24
CA LEU A 789 -12.41 4.98 30.89
C LEU A 789 -12.80 3.52 31.14
N VAL A 790 -14.06 3.25 31.50
CA VAL A 790 -14.57 1.87 31.67
C VAL A 790 -14.72 1.18 30.33
N HIS A 791 -15.17 1.89 29.29
CA HIS A 791 -15.27 1.34 27.94
C HIS A 791 -13.90 0.91 27.37
N MET A 792 -12.82 1.59 27.76
CA MET A 792 -11.46 1.20 27.35
C MET A 792 -10.88 -0.02 28.08
N MET A 793 -11.51 -0.51 29.16
CA MET A 793 -11.01 -1.68 29.90
C MET A 793 -11.11 -2.96 29.06
N LYS A 794 -10.04 -3.77 29.06
CA LYS A 794 -9.93 -4.97 28.19
C LYS A 794 -10.20 -6.29 28.93
N ASP A 795 -10.53 -6.26 30.22
CA ASP A 795 -10.76 -7.45 31.05
C ASP A 795 -11.85 -8.38 30.50
N ARG A 796 -11.44 -9.60 30.13
CA ARG A 796 -12.33 -10.68 29.68
C ARG A 796 -13.11 -11.33 30.83
N ASN A 797 -12.63 -11.20 32.07
CA ASN A 797 -13.25 -11.85 33.24
C ASN A 797 -14.30 -10.98 33.94
N GLY A 798 -14.50 -9.73 33.49
CA GLY A 798 -15.47 -8.78 34.07
C GLY A 798 -15.17 -8.28 35.49
N LYS A 799 -14.10 -8.77 36.13
CA LYS A 799 -13.74 -8.42 37.52
C LYS A 799 -13.33 -6.96 37.66
N MET A 800 -12.66 -6.40 36.66
CA MET A 800 -12.29 -4.99 36.66
C MET A 800 -13.49 -4.06 36.49
N VAL A 801 -14.48 -4.47 35.70
CA VAL A 801 -15.75 -3.73 35.55
C VAL A 801 -16.53 -3.76 36.87
N GLU A 802 -16.59 -4.90 37.56
CA GLU A 802 -17.16 -4.96 38.92
C GLU A 802 -16.42 -4.08 39.93
N ALA A 803 -15.08 -3.98 39.82
CA ALA A 803 -14.30 -3.07 40.65
C ALA A 803 -14.63 -1.60 40.34
N ALA A 804 -14.84 -1.25 39.07
CA ALA A 804 -15.28 0.09 38.67
C ALA A 804 -16.65 0.46 39.28
N VAL A 805 -17.60 -0.48 39.31
CA VAL A 805 -18.89 -0.31 40.00
C VAL A 805 -18.70 0.02 41.48
N LYS A 806 -17.83 -0.72 42.18
CA LYS A 806 -17.53 -0.48 43.61
C LYS A 806 -16.88 0.90 43.84
N VAL A 807 -16.05 1.36 42.90
CA VAL A 807 -15.46 2.71 42.96
C VAL A 807 -16.53 3.80 42.79
N ALA A 808 -17.44 3.65 41.81
CA ALA A 808 -18.55 4.58 41.61
C ALA A 808 -19.48 4.64 42.84
N GLN A 809 -19.76 3.48 43.46
CA GLN A 809 -20.52 3.38 44.72
C GLN A 809 -19.84 4.12 45.87
N ARG A 810 -18.52 3.98 46.02
CA ARG A 810 -17.75 4.64 47.09
C ARG A 810 -17.88 6.16 47.05
N TYR A 811 -18.00 6.75 45.87
CA TYR A 811 -18.17 8.19 45.67
C TYR A 811 -19.63 8.63 45.48
N ASN A 812 -20.61 7.75 45.75
CA ASN A 812 -22.05 8.01 45.65
C ASN A 812 -22.55 8.44 44.25
N ARG A 813 -21.95 7.92 43.16
CA ARG A 813 -22.33 8.25 41.77
C ARG A 813 -23.32 7.24 41.18
N ARG A 814 -24.62 7.38 41.50
CA ARG A 814 -25.67 6.41 41.12
C ARG A 814 -25.89 6.29 39.61
N VAL A 815 -25.93 7.42 38.90
CA VAL A 815 -26.15 7.43 37.44
C VAL A 815 -25.00 6.74 36.69
N LEU A 816 -23.77 6.96 37.15
CA LEU A 816 -22.59 6.31 36.59
C LEU A 816 -22.60 4.80 36.89
N GLU A 817 -23.01 4.39 38.09
CA GLU A 817 -23.16 2.98 38.44
C GLU A 817 -24.13 2.26 37.49
N ASP A 818 -25.33 2.81 37.26
CA ASP A 818 -26.34 2.18 36.41
C ASP A 818 -25.83 2.04 34.96
N LYS A 819 -25.10 3.05 34.46
CA LYS A 819 -24.48 3.02 33.13
C LYS A 819 -23.37 1.97 33.02
N ILE A 820 -22.52 1.83 34.04
CA ILE A 820 -21.47 0.81 34.07
C ILE A 820 -22.07 -0.60 34.11
N ARG A 821 -23.16 -0.81 34.87
CA ARG A 821 -23.87 -2.10 34.92
C ARG A 821 -24.48 -2.44 33.57
N GLY A 822 -25.13 -1.49 32.91
CA GLY A 822 -25.66 -1.68 31.56
C GLY A 822 -24.56 -2.05 30.55
N LEU A 823 -23.38 -1.43 30.64
CA LEU A 823 -22.22 -1.78 29.80
C LEU A 823 -21.71 -3.20 30.09
N ALA A 824 -21.67 -3.61 31.36
CA ALA A 824 -21.28 -4.98 31.73
C ALA A 824 -22.25 -6.03 31.17
N GLU A 825 -23.55 -5.74 31.16
CA GLU A 825 -24.59 -6.62 30.60
C GLU A 825 -24.48 -6.73 29.07
N ARG A 826 -24.22 -5.62 28.36
CA ARG A 826 -23.96 -5.61 26.90
C ARG A 826 -22.74 -6.47 26.53
N ARG A 827 -21.63 -6.31 27.27
CA ARG A 827 -20.42 -7.14 27.08
C ARG A 827 -20.65 -8.63 27.31
N TYR A 828 -21.52 -8.96 28.27
CA TYR A 828 -21.83 -10.36 28.58
C TYR A 828 -22.76 -11.00 27.53
N THR A 829 -23.62 -10.20 26.91
CA THR A 829 -24.57 -10.65 25.87
C THR A 829 -23.95 -10.73 24.48
N GLY A 830 -22.81 -10.08 24.25
CA GLY A 830 -22.07 -10.14 22.98
C GLY A 830 -22.65 -9.24 21.88
N ASP A 831 -23.53 -8.30 22.24
CA ASP A 831 -24.17 -7.34 21.32
C ASP A 831 -23.26 -6.15 20.94
N ASP A 832 -21.96 -6.19 21.28
CA ASP A 832 -21.03 -5.05 21.12
C ASP A 832 -20.51 -4.86 19.67
N ASP A 833 -20.88 -5.70 18.69
CA ASP A 833 -20.28 -5.65 17.34
C ASP A 833 -21.04 -4.78 16.31
N ASP A 834 -22.26 -4.29 16.56
CA ASP A 834 -23.08 -3.67 15.49
C ASP A 834 -23.60 -2.23 15.71
N ASP A 835 -23.66 -1.67 16.93
CA ASP A 835 -24.29 -0.36 17.13
C ASP A 835 -23.60 0.47 18.24
N GLU A 836 -22.74 1.44 17.87
CA GLU A 836 -22.54 2.74 18.56
C GLU A 836 -21.16 3.37 18.22
N LEU A 837 -21.03 3.94 17.02
CA LEU A 837 -20.08 5.04 16.72
C LEU A 837 -20.83 6.33 16.35
N ALA A 838 -21.93 6.59 17.07
CA ALA A 838 -22.65 7.85 17.00
C ALA A 838 -22.98 8.32 18.42
N LEU A 839 -21.95 8.80 19.14
CA LEU A 839 -22.07 9.77 20.22
C LEU A 839 -20.80 10.62 20.29
#